data_AF-A0A7S0WK57-F1
#
_entry.id   AF-A0A7S0WK57-F1
#
_cell.length_a   1.000
_cell.length_b   1.000
_cell.length_c   1.000
_cell.angle_alpha   90.00
_cell.angle_beta   90.00
_cell.angle_gamma   90.00
#
_symmetry.space_group_name_H-M   'P 1'
#
loop_
_entity.id
_entity.type
_entity.pdbx_description
1 polymer ?
#
loop_
_entity_poly.entity_id
_entity_poly.type
_entity_poly.pdbx_seq_one_letter_code
_entity_poly.pdbx_strand_id
1 'polypeptide(L)'
;GMGGASMGQPGLQQLLGQGGAGGDGGEDIAEAAMEAAMGIPPMGADESKEEGVGGPAAAAAAARGASGSLMDPLGAAAAMQPAGEPLSTGAVIEKYRACASRIDFIIAKDPNHGSCEALAPELLAQLRAALNEVRDILRQAQSTGEASLAVAQKAFKRLYEGPEGSGVHISVHLLLLESIRDVNQRLVKELTQWVIYSDDARKLHQEITEGLVRARLLNLTEFDSHLAKLMNAGRNQAATEFAAHLVRQCIVAEPLATAADFFSVLDVLGKVAQRAGAPESLAALVEQARNASASGAALPPSRSTEIRQSLLGQGPAEALGAGAGGAGGPASRRGPGSSGDPRADPPGLREQAAAMFEEWARVSEAPRLGDEDHMNWASQLQHAGMLKGDEATERFLRILTELVVAHCLSSEAPAPAGAHAPLNFAAVDAYTRLVLLLLKYLQAERGGPGAPGYLQVFSQALDMAAAVLQRDAEERGPAFNPRPYFRLFAAWVMALGAPDPVLDASNIQTLVPIATALLQVQPLRVPGFAFAYLELISHRNFLPRLLLAGGQKGWPLFQRLLSVMPKFMEPYLRNAKLSEPVRLLYKGTLRVLLVLLHDFPEFLCDHHFNLCDNIPPSCIQMRNLILSAFPRNMRLPDPFTPNLKVDLLPEISQSPRILAEPEHVFRNKHLHQDVDHYLKTRQPAGFCSDLRQRLLLPPHEAMACGTHYNVPLLNALVLYVGIQAIAQLQSKSPQGQSPITQSAPMDVFQRLVTELDTEGRYLLLNAIANQLRYPNNHTHYFSCVLLFLFAEAQNEIIQEQITRVLLERLIVNRPHPWGLLITFIELIKNPRYNFWSHGFTRCAPEIEKLFESVARSCMGPPPAPRTTSSGASSLASRASRWRTTRRPSGPAGRRAVVGTGRCWRAAPAAPRGTGAGRRRGVSAAARPAGVGQRRGLADELRA
;
A
#
# COMPACT_ATOMS: atom_id res chain seq x y z
N GLY A 1 -25.65 19.95 36.45
CA GLY A 1 -25.61 19.15 35.22
C GLY A 1 -24.27 19.35 34.55
N MET A 2 -23.71 18.30 33.94
CA MET A 2 -22.62 18.34 32.97
C MET A 2 -22.89 17.18 32.00
N GLY A 3 -23.25 17.49 30.76
CA GLY A 3 -23.54 16.47 29.75
C GLY A 3 -22.25 16.00 29.10
N GLY A 4 -21.89 14.74 29.30
CA GLY A 4 -20.88 14.09 28.48
C GLY A 4 -21.39 13.98 27.04
N ALA A 5 -20.65 14.55 26.08
CA ALA A 5 -21.04 14.54 24.67
C ALA A 5 -20.84 13.15 24.05
N SER A 6 -21.82 12.26 24.26
CA SER A 6 -21.98 11.06 23.45
C SER A 6 -22.28 11.50 22.01
N MET A 7 -21.33 11.27 21.10
CA MET A 7 -21.58 11.46 19.67
C MET A 7 -22.54 10.36 19.20
N GLY A 8 -23.81 10.73 18.99
CA GLY A 8 -24.77 9.85 18.35
C GLY A 8 -24.23 9.37 17.00
N GLN A 9 -24.17 8.06 16.79
CA GLN A 9 -23.63 7.52 15.55
C GLN A 9 -24.48 7.98 14.35
N PRO A 10 -23.88 8.48 13.27
CA PRO A 10 -24.61 8.96 12.09
C PRO A 10 -25.42 7.81 11.47
N GLY A 11 -26.72 7.98 11.20
CA GLY A 11 -27.56 6.96 10.55
C GLY A 11 -27.19 6.72 9.09
N LEU A 12 -27.93 5.88 8.34
CA LEU A 12 -27.65 5.62 6.91
C LEU A 12 -27.51 6.92 6.09
N GLN A 13 -28.42 7.87 6.28
CA GLN A 13 -28.39 9.20 5.64
C GLN A 13 -27.15 10.03 6.01
N GLN A 14 -26.57 9.78 7.20
CA GLN A 14 -25.32 10.34 7.74
C GLN A 14 -24.03 9.95 6.96
N LEU A 15 -24.02 8.81 6.24
CA LEU A 15 -22.80 8.23 5.65
C LEU A 15 -22.18 9.08 4.52
N LEU A 16 -23.02 9.78 3.75
CA LEU A 16 -22.59 10.59 2.61
C LEU A 16 -21.98 11.94 3.05
N GLY A 17 -22.49 12.52 4.15
CA GLY A 17 -22.13 13.85 4.64
C GLY A 17 -20.73 13.98 5.28
N GLN A 18 -19.93 12.91 5.31
CA GLN A 18 -18.52 12.96 5.76
C GLN A 18 -17.51 12.86 4.60
N GLY A 19 -17.97 12.76 3.35
CA GLY A 19 -17.19 13.19 2.19
C GLY A 19 -17.10 14.71 2.18
N GLY A 20 -15.88 15.26 2.04
CA GLY A 20 -15.68 16.71 2.09
C GLY A 20 -16.39 17.44 0.93
N ALA A 21 -17.27 18.40 1.26
CA ALA A 21 -18.01 19.17 0.26
C ALA A 21 -17.06 19.97 -0.65
N GLY A 22 -17.21 19.81 -1.97
CA GLY A 22 -16.27 20.42 -2.93
C GLY A 22 -16.50 20.09 -4.40
N GLY A 23 -17.70 20.35 -4.93
CA GLY A 23 -17.95 20.38 -6.38
C GLY A 23 -18.87 19.29 -6.94
N ASP A 24 -19.39 19.57 -8.13
CA ASP A 24 -20.48 18.90 -8.83
C ASP A 24 -20.06 17.59 -9.53
N GLY A 25 -19.16 16.82 -8.91
CA GLY A 25 -18.50 15.64 -9.49
C GLY A 25 -18.61 14.38 -8.63
N GLY A 26 -19.55 14.35 -7.69
CA GLY A 26 -19.76 13.21 -6.78
C GLY A 26 -20.53 12.04 -7.42
N GLU A 27 -21.45 12.33 -8.34
CA GLU A 27 -22.31 11.31 -8.96
C GLU A 27 -21.52 10.40 -9.92
N ASP A 28 -20.76 10.99 -10.86
CA ASP A 28 -19.94 10.27 -11.84
C ASP A 28 -18.98 9.25 -11.21
N ILE A 29 -18.37 9.60 -10.07
CA ILE A 29 -17.38 8.74 -9.41
C ILE A 29 -18.04 7.50 -8.80
N ALA A 30 -19.24 7.61 -8.25
CA ALA A 30 -19.99 6.49 -7.70
C ALA A 30 -20.53 5.57 -8.81
N GLU A 31 -21.01 6.15 -9.92
CA GLU A 31 -21.53 5.39 -11.06
C GLU A 31 -20.38 4.71 -11.84
N ALA A 32 -19.32 5.42 -12.20
CA ALA A 32 -18.16 4.84 -12.91
C ALA A 32 -17.39 3.79 -12.09
N ALA A 33 -17.29 3.95 -10.76
CA ALA A 33 -16.74 2.91 -9.89
C ALA A 33 -17.57 1.62 -9.93
N MET A 34 -18.88 1.73 -10.19
CA MET A 34 -19.84 0.63 -10.25
C MET A 34 -20.01 0.06 -11.66
N GLU A 35 -19.79 0.84 -12.73
CA GLU A 35 -19.58 0.31 -14.09
C GLU A 35 -18.31 -0.54 -14.18
N ALA A 36 -17.24 -0.14 -13.48
CA ALA A 36 -16.07 -0.99 -13.25
C ALA A 36 -16.36 -2.24 -12.37
N ALA A 37 -17.59 -2.39 -11.85
CA ALA A 37 -18.25 -3.64 -11.49
C ALA A 37 -18.29 -4.70 -12.62
N MET A 38 -18.71 -4.27 -13.81
CA MET A 38 -19.46 -5.14 -14.73
C MET A 38 -18.61 -5.84 -15.79
N GLY A 39 -17.29 -5.63 -15.80
CA GLY A 39 -16.35 -6.45 -16.58
C GLY A 39 -16.46 -6.36 -18.11
N ILE A 40 -17.14 -5.33 -18.65
CA ILE A 40 -17.27 -5.11 -20.09
C ILE A 40 -16.02 -4.37 -20.61
N PRO A 41 -15.24 -4.96 -21.54
CA PRO A 41 -14.16 -4.23 -22.20
C PRO A 41 -14.74 -3.34 -23.32
N PRO A 42 -14.34 -2.06 -23.41
CA PRO A 42 -14.68 -1.25 -24.58
C PRO A 42 -13.91 -1.76 -25.80
N MET A 43 -14.62 -2.43 -26.71
CA MET A 43 -14.19 -2.56 -28.11
C MET A 43 -14.15 -1.15 -28.72
N GLY A 44 -13.09 -0.84 -29.47
CA GLY A 44 -12.89 0.51 -30.01
C GLY A 44 -14.02 0.95 -30.95
N ALA A 45 -14.45 2.20 -30.79
CA ALA A 45 -15.23 2.94 -31.77
C ALA A 45 -14.35 4.05 -32.37
N ASP A 46 -14.47 4.25 -33.68
CA ASP A 46 -13.76 5.25 -34.46
C ASP A 46 -14.66 6.48 -34.62
N GLU A 47 -14.26 7.61 -34.03
CA GLU A 47 -14.95 8.89 -34.20
C GLU A 47 -14.00 9.91 -34.84
N SER A 48 -14.04 9.93 -36.16
CA SER A 48 -13.53 11.01 -37.01
C SER A 48 -14.69 11.65 -37.78
N LYS A 49 -14.61 12.99 -37.96
CA LYS A 49 -15.71 13.95 -38.24
C LYS A 49 -16.40 14.45 -36.95
N GLU A 50 -16.94 15.68 -36.91
CA GLU A 50 -17.31 16.56 -38.02
C GLU A 50 -16.89 18.03 -37.78
N GLU A 51 -16.69 18.80 -38.86
CA GLU A 51 -16.29 20.21 -38.81
C GLU A 51 -17.50 21.16 -38.87
N GLY A 52 -17.38 22.34 -38.27
CA GLY A 52 -17.64 23.58 -39.03
C GLY A 52 -18.70 24.59 -38.57
N VAL A 53 -18.25 25.85 -38.56
CA VAL A 53 -18.99 27.08 -38.92
C VAL A 53 -20.05 27.66 -37.96
N GLY A 54 -19.83 28.91 -37.53
CA GLY A 54 -20.93 29.87 -37.25
C GLY A 54 -20.83 30.69 -35.95
N GLY A 55 -20.45 31.96 -36.05
CA GLY A 55 -20.77 33.02 -35.06
C GLY A 55 -21.55 34.16 -35.75
N PRO A 56 -21.59 35.40 -35.22
CA PRO A 56 -21.08 35.91 -33.94
C PRO A 56 -22.09 36.87 -33.22
N ALA A 57 -21.60 37.78 -32.36
CA ALA A 57 -22.27 39.03 -31.86
C ALA A 57 -23.42 38.88 -30.82
N ALA A 58 -23.72 39.86 -29.95
CA ALA A 58 -22.95 41.02 -29.45
C ALA A 58 -23.56 41.57 -28.12
N ALA A 59 -22.86 42.53 -27.49
CA ALA A 59 -23.15 43.12 -26.17
C ALA A 59 -24.34 44.12 -26.12
N ALA A 60 -24.84 44.42 -24.90
CA ALA A 60 -24.93 45.80 -24.35
C ALA A 60 -25.61 45.90 -22.96
N ALA A 61 -24.98 46.64 -22.01
CA ALA A 61 -25.54 47.48 -20.91
C ALA A 61 -24.44 47.74 -19.85
N ALA A 62 -23.78 48.90 -19.77
CA ALA A 62 -24.26 50.19 -19.22
C ALA A 62 -24.61 50.10 -17.70
N ALA A 63 -23.83 50.53 -16.71
CA ALA A 63 -22.85 51.62 -16.49
C ALA A 63 -23.44 52.96 -15.97
N ARG A 64 -23.16 53.28 -14.68
CA ARG A 64 -23.19 54.58 -13.94
C ARG A 64 -23.01 54.26 -12.43
N GLY A 65 -22.36 55.05 -11.58
CA GLY A 65 -21.54 56.26 -11.78
C GLY A 65 -21.84 57.39 -10.79
N ALA A 66 -21.07 57.51 -9.70
CA ALA A 66 -21.11 58.64 -8.73
C ALA A 66 -19.74 58.80 -8.03
N SER A 67 -19.39 60.00 -7.54
CA SER A 67 -18.02 60.38 -7.10
C SER A 67 -17.93 60.90 -5.65
N GLY A 68 -16.72 60.96 -5.09
CA GLY A 68 -16.43 61.64 -3.81
C GLY A 68 -14.94 61.95 -3.57
N SER A 69 -14.59 63.25 -3.52
CA SER A 69 -13.31 63.93 -3.17
C SER A 69 -12.19 63.08 -2.51
N LEU A 70 -10.96 62.99 -3.04
CA LEU A 70 -9.87 64.01 -3.11
C LEU A 70 -9.35 64.55 -1.75
N MET A 71 -8.14 64.12 -1.38
CA MET A 71 -7.07 64.89 -0.70
C MET A 71 -5.70 64.20 -0.95
N ASP A 72 -4.62 64.97 -0.89
CA ASP A 72 -3.21 64.67 -1.27
C ASP A 72 -2.31 65.66 -0.48
N PRO A 73 -0.96 65.55 -0.33
CA PRO A 73 -0.03 64.55 -0.85
C PRO A 73 1.10 64.09 0.15
N LEU A 74 2.14 63.44 -0.41
CA LEU A 74 3.54 63.30 0.08
C LEU A 74 3.86 62.40 1.30
N GLY A 75 4.52 61.27 0.99
CA GLY A 75 5.82 60.92 1.58
C GLY A 75 5.88 59.92 2.75
N ALA A 76 6.16 58.65 2.46
CA ALA A 76 6.65 57.67 3.44
C ALA A 76 7.56 56.62 2.77
N ALA A 77 8.40 55.96 3.58
CA ALA A 77 9.43 55.02 3.16
C ALA A 77 8.89 53.69 2.59
N ALA A 78 9.77 52.90 1.98
CA ALA A 78 9.46 51.56 1.46
C ALA A 78 8.92 50.63 2.57
N ALA A 79 7.61 50.37 2.54
CA ALA A 79 6.97 49.43 3.44
C ALA A 79 7.24 47.99 3.01
N MET A 80 7.85 47.21 3.89
CA MET A 80 7.95 45.75 3.76
C MET A 80 6.53 45.17 3.67
N GLN A 81 6.19 44.50 2.55
CA GLN A 81 4.90 43.81 2.46
C GLN A 81 4.87 42.67 3.49
N PRO A 82 3.76 42.48 4.22
CA PRO A 82 3.60 41.30 5.07
C PRO A 82 3.62 40.05 4.19
N ALA A 83 4.26 38.98 4.66
CA ALA A 83 4.26 37.70 3.96
C ALA A 83 2.82 37.20 3.82
N GLY A 84 2.31 37.18 2.60
CA GLY A 84 0.94 36.72 2.30
C GLY A 84 0.76 35.24 2.66
N GLU A 85 -0.48 34.85 2.94
CA GLU A 85 -0.79 33.45 3.25
C GLU A 85 -0.35 32.52 2.10
N PRO A 86 0.26 31.36 2.42
CA PRO A 86 0.72 30.43 1.38
C PRO A 86 -0.47 29.93 0.54
N LEU A 87 -0.24 29.82 -0.77
CA LEU A 87 -1.27 29.52 -1.76
C LEU A 87 -1.73 28.07 -1.69
N SER A 88 -3.04 27.84 -1.69
CA SER A 88 -3.59 26.49 -1.83
C SER A 88 -3.27 25.90 -3.22
N THR A 89 -3.23 24.56 -3.32
CA THR A 89 -3.00 23.85 -4.59
C THR A 89 -3.98 24.30 -5.70
N GLY A 90 -5.22 24.63 -5.34
CA GLY A 90 -6.22 25.19 -6.28
C GLY A 90 -5.82 26.57 -6.82
N ALA A 91 -5.45 27.50 -5.93
CA ALA A 91 -5.00 28.85 -6.33
C ALA A 91 -3.69 28.82 -7.15
N VAL A 92 -2.80 27.86 -6.87
CA VAL A 92 -1.60 27.62 -7.69
C VAL A 92 -1.96 27.15 -9.10
N ILE A 93 -2.88 26.19 -9.24
CA ILE A 93 -3.36 25.71 -10.54
C ILE A 93 -4.07 26.83 -11.32
N GLU A 94 -4.80 27.71 -10.63
CA GLU A 94 -5.46 28.86 -11.24
C GLU A 94 -4.47 29.90 -11.78
N LYS A 95 -3.47 30.32 -10.98
CA LYS A 95 -2.40 31.21 -11.43
C LYS A 95 -1.56 30.57 -12.55
N TYR A 96 -1.28 29.28 -12.46
CA TYR A 96 -0.62 28.52 -13.53
C TYR A 96 -1.41 28.56 -14.85
N ARG A 97 -2.75 28.55 -14.81
CA ARG A 97 -3.57 28.64 -16.03
C ARG A 97 -3.27 29.92 -16.83
N ALA A 98 -3.04 31.06 -16.16
CA ALA A 98 -2.66 32.31 -16.82
C ALA A 98 -1.24 32.25 -17.44
N CYS A 99 -0.29 31.60 -16.74
CA CYS A 99 1.04 31.34 -17.29
C CYS A 99 0.97 30.40 -18.52
N ALA A 100 0.15 29.34 -18.44
CA ALA A 100 -0.05 28.38 -19.52
C ALA A 100 -0.64 29.06 -20.78
N SER A 101 -1.66 29.91 -20.64
CA SER A 101 -2.22 30.66 -21.78
C SER A 101 -1.21 31.60 -22.45
N ARG A 102 -0.24 32.15 -21.71
CA ARG A 102 0.88 32.92 -22.28
C ARG A 102 1.88 32.04 -23.01
N ILE A 103 2.18 30.85 -22.48
CA ILE A 103 3.02 29.85 -23.14
C ILE A 103 2.37 29.39 -24.46
N ASP A 104 1.05 29.16 -24.47
CA ASP A 104 0.29 28.81 -25.68
C ASP A 104 0.36 29.90 -26.74
N PHE A 105 0.21 31.17 -26.34
CA PHE A 105 0.33 32.31 -27.24
C PHE A 105 1.73 32.43 -27.86
N ILE A 106 2.79 32.11 -27.10
CA ILE A 106 4.17 32.08 -27.59
C ILE A 106 4.37 30.96 -28.62
N ILE A 107 3.86 29.75 -28.36
CA ILE A 107 3.93 28.62 -29.29
C ILE A 107 3.12 28.91 -30.57
N ALA A 108 1.90 29.43 -30.43
CA ALA A 108 1.02 29.77 -31.55
C ALA A 108 1.52 30.96 -32.39
N LYS A 109 2.46 31.76 -31.88
CA LYS A 109 3.11 32.85 -32.63
C LYS A 109 4.16 32.35 -33.62
N ASP A 110 4.72 31.17 -33.42
CA ASP A 110 5.80 30.64 -34.26
C ASP A 110 5.81 29.09 -34.32
N PRO A 111 4.80 28.47 -34.97
CA PRO A 111 4.57 27.02 -34.90
C PRO A 111 5.53 26.16 -35.73
N ASN A 112 6.28 26.77 -36.67
CA ASN A 112 6.99 26.07 -37.75
C ASN A 112 8.50 25.91 -37.53
N HIS A 113 9.07 26.43 -36.42
CA HIS A 113 10.49 26.29 -36.13
C HIS A 113 10.81 24.98 -35.37
N GLY A 114 12.02 24.45 -35.58
CA GLY A 114 12.45 23.14 -35.07
C GLY A 114 12.87 23.11 -33.61
N SER A 115 13.28 24.24 -33.01
CA SER A 115 13.68 24.33 -31.60
C SER A 115 13.28 25.66 -30.97
N CYS A 116 13.18 25.68 -29.63
CA CYS A 116 12.90 26.88 -28.84
C CYS A 116 13.98 27.98 -29.01
N GLU A 117 15.16 27.65 -29.51
CA GLU A 117 16.28 28.59 -29.68
C GLU A 117 16.07 29.54 -30.86
N ALA A 118 15.25 29.14 -31.84
CA ALA A 118 14.94 29.95 -33.02
C ALA A 118 13.87 31.02 -32.78
N LEU A 119 13.19 30.99 -31.62
CA LEU A 119 12.16 31.97 -31.27
C LEU A 119 12.74 33.39 -31.21
N ALA A 120 11.98 34.37 -31.74
CA ALA A 120 12.35 35.78 -31.68
C ALA A 120 12.71 36.20 -30.22
N PRO A 121 13.78 37.01 -30.00
CA PRO A 121 14.27 37.33 -28.65
C PRO A 121 13.21 37.89 -27.68
N GLU A 122 12.20 38.59 -28.19
CA GLU A 122 11.06 39.10 -27.41
C GLU A 122 10.15 37.97 -26.89
N LEU A 123 9.86 36.96 -27.73
CA LEU A 123 9.08 35.78 -27.35
C LEU A 123 9.88 34.91 -26.37
N LEU A 124 11.17 34.76 -26.63
CA LEU A 124 12.12 34.09 -25.72
C LEU A 124 12.14 34.76 -24.34
N ALA A 125 12.11 36.10 -24.28
CA ALA A 125 12.04 36.87 -23.03
C ALA A 125 10.69 36.68 -22.30
N GLN A 126 9.57 36.70 -23.04
CA GLN A 126 8.24 36.43 -22.48
C GLN A 126 8.13 35.00 -21.90
N LEU A 127 8.77 34.02 -22.55
CA LEU A 127 8.85 32.64 -22.05
C LEU A 127 9.67 32.54 -20.76
N ARG A 128 10.86 33.18 -20.69
CA ARG A 128 11.66 33.26 -19.44
C ARG A 128 10.83 33.81 -18.29
N ALA A 129 10.07 34.87 -18.53
CA ALA A 129 9.21 35.48 -17.53
C ALA A 129 8.11 34.51 -17.05
N ALA A 130 7.39 33.87 -17.97
CA ALA A 130 6.35 32.89 -17.62
C ALA A 130 6.90 31.68 -16.84
N LEU A 131 8.07 31.14 -17.23
CA LEU A 131 8.70 30.01 -16.54
C LEU A 131 9.17 30.37 -15.11
N ASN A 132 9.70 31.59 -14.90
CA ASN A 132 10.05 32.03 -13.55
C ASN A 132 8.81 32.31 -12.69
N GLU A 133 7.77 32.91 -13.27
CA GLU A 133 6.47 33.13 -12.60
C GLU A 133 5.86 31.80 -12.10
N VAL A 134 5.88 30.74 -12.92
CA VAL A 134 5.47 29.39 -12.50
C VAL A 134 6.31 28.88 -11.31
N ARG A 135 7.64 29.05 -11.34
CA ARG A 135 8.53 28.63 -10.24
C ARG A 135 8.22 29.38 -8.94
N ASP A 136 7.92 30.68 -9.02
CA ASP A 136 7.64 31.50 -7.83
C ASP A 136 6.23 31.27 -7.29
N ILE A 137 5.22 31.03 -8.14
CA ILE A 137 3.90 30.53 -7.71
C ILE A 137 4.04 29.18 -6.98
N LEU A 138 4.87 28.25 -7.48
CA LEU A 138 5.10 26.95 -6.85
C LEU A 138 5.85 27.04 -5.51
N ARG A 139 6.78 28.00 -5.37
CA ARG A 139 7.47 28.32 -4.11
C ARG A 139 6.54 28.93 -3.06
N GLN A 140 5.49 29.64 -3.49
CA GLN A 140 4.46 30.22 -2.62
C GLN A 140 3.37 29.21 -2.19
N ALA A 141 3.44 27.94 -2.63
CA ALA A 141 2.41 26.93 -2.36
C ALA A 141 2.48 26.35 -0.94
N GLN A 142 1.31 26.07 -0.34
CA GLN A 142 1.17 25.35 0.94
C GLN A 142 1.83 23.96 0.91
N SER A 143 1.71 23.25 -0.22
CA SER A 143 2.46 22.04 -0.52
C SER A 143 3.08 22.17 -1.90
N THR A 144 4.30 22.70 -1.97
CA THR A 144 5.10 22.77 -3.20
C THR A 144 5.20 21.41 -3.90
N GLY A 145 5.25 20.32 -3.13
CA GLY A 145 5.27 18.95 -3.68
C GLY A 145 4.00 18.61 -4.46
N GLU A 146 2.83 18.73 -3.84
CA GLU A 146 1.54 18.43 -4.47
C GLU A 146 1.26 19.38 -5.65
N ALA A 147 1.47 20.68 -5.44
CA ALA A 147 1.21 21.69 -6.46
C ALA A 147 2.15 21.55 -7.68
N SER A 148 3.44 21.22 -7.47
CA SER A 148 4.37 20.95 -8.57
C SER A 148 3.95 19.72 -9.38
N LEU A 149 3.45 18.66 -8.74
CA LEU A 149 2.97 17.47 -9.45
C LEU A 149 1.67 17.76 -10.21
N ALA A 150 0.72 18.47 -9.62
CA ALA A 150 -0.54 18.83 -10.30
C ALA A 150 -0.33 19.77 -11.51
N VAL A 151 0.65 20.68 -11.44
CA VAL A 151 1.06 21.52 -12.56
C VAL A 151 1.85 20.70 -13.60
N ALA A 152 2.79 19.85 -13.18
CA ALA A 152 3.57 19.01 -14.09
C ALA A 152 2.72 17.96 -14.81
N GLN A 153 1.66 17.41 -14.20
CA GLN A 153 0.71 16.53 -14.89
C GLN A 153 0.01 17.24 -16.04
N LYS A 154 -0.32 18.54 -15.89
CA LYS A 154 -0.89 19.36 -16.98
C LYS A 154 0.13 19.63 -18.07
N ALA A 155 1.37 19.98 -17.71
CA ALA A 155 2.46 20.18 -18.67
C ALA A 155 2.81 18.89 -19.44
N PHE A 156 2.84 17.74 -18.76
CA PHE A 156 3.10 16.42 -19.34
C PHE A 156 1.95 15.94 -20.22
N LYS A 157 0.68 16.17 -19.86
CA LYS A 157 -0.45 15.89 -20.76
C LYS A 157 -0.30 16.69 -22.06
N ARG A 158 -0.04 18.00 -21.94
CA ARG A 158 0.12 18.92 -23.08
C ARG A 158 1.29 18.62 -23.99
N LEU A 159 2.35 18.00 -23.48
CA LEU A 159 3.49 17.52 -24.28
C LEU A 159 3.05 16.60 -25.44
N TYR A 160 1.90 15.91 -25.32
CA TYR A 160 1.28 15.06 -26.34
C TYR A 160 0.00 15.65 -26.98
N GLU A 161 -0.30 16.94 -26.77
CA GLU A 161 -1.50 17.62 -27.31
C GLU A 161 -1.17 18.69 -28.36
N GLY A 162 0.09 18.76 -28.81
CA GLY A 162 0.52 19.70 -29.85
C GLY A 162 0.32 19.16 -31.27
N PRO A 163 0.51 20.00 -32.30
CA PRO A 163 0.55 19.54 -33.69
C PRO A 163 1.72 18.56 -33.91
N GLU A 164 1.49 17.48 -34.65
CA GLU A 164 2.52 16.51 -35.00
C GLU A 164 3.70 17.20 -35.70
N GLY A 165 4.93 16.94 -35.23
CA GLY A 165 6.15 17.57 -35.73
C GLY A 165 6.47 18.99 -35.22
N SER A 166 5.68 19.57 -34.31
CA SER A 166 5.99 20.89 -33.74
C SER A 166 7.12 20.82 -32.69
N GLY A 167 8.37 20.87 -33.16
CA GLY A 167 9.57 20.83 -32.32
C GLY A 167 9.66 21.95 -31.28
N VAL A 168 9.14 23.15 -31.59
CA VAL A 168 8.97 24.25 -30.60
C VAL A 168 8.00 23.86 -29.48
N HIS A 169 6.83 23.29 -29.79
CA HIS A 169 5.84 22.89 -28.77
C HIS A 169 6.43 21.87 -27.77
N ILE A 170 7.12 20.85 -28.30
CA ILE A 170 7.81 19.83 -27.50
C ILE A 170 8.90 20.48 -26.65
N SER A 171 9.77 21.30 -27.27
CA SER A 171 10.87 21.99 -26.57
C SER A 171 10.38 22.87 -25.41
N VAL A 172 9.30 23.64 -25.62
CA VAL A 172 8.76 24.56 -24.61
C VAL A 172 8.11 23.80 -23.45
N HIS A 173 7.38 22.71 -23.72
CA HIS A 173 6.80 21.87 -22.66
C HIS A 173 7.87 21.09 -21.87
N LEU A 174 8.98 20.68 -22.50
CA LEU A 174 10.14 20.12 -21.81
C LEU A 174 10.81 21.16 -20.89
N LEU A 175 11.02 22.39 -21.37
CA LEU A 175 11.57 23.49 -20.55
C LEU A 175 10.66 23.84 -19.36
N LEU A 176 9.34 23.74 -19.52
CA LEU A 176 8.38 23.87 -18.42
C LEU A 176 8.55 22.74 -17.39
N LEU A 177 8.66 21.49 -17.82
CA LEU A 177 8.92 20.34 -16.93
C LEU A 177 10.29 20.45 -16.24
N GLU A 178 11.33 20.93 -16.93
CA GLU A 178 12.63 21.27 -16.31
C GLU A 178 12.49 22.36 -15.24
N SER A 179 11.73 23.43 -15.51
CA SER A 179 11.52 24.50 -14.53
C SER A 179 10.79 24.02 -13.26
N ILE A 180 9.91 23.03 -13.38
CA ILE A 180 9.19 22.44 -12.25
C ILE A 180 10.08 21.42 -11.53
N ARG A 181 10.91 20.63 -12.25
CA ARG A 181 11.94 19.75 -11.66
C ARG A 181 12.90 20.52 -10.76
N ASP A 182 13.28 21.73 -11.16
CA ASP A 182 14.14 22.62 -10.36
C ASP A 182 13.52 23.06 -9.02
N VAL A 183 12.19 23.00 -8.89
CA VAL A 183 11.45 23.29 -7.66
C VAL A 183 11.08 22.01 -6.90
N ASN A 184 10.85 20.91 -7.62
CA ASN A 184 10.56 19.59 -7.04
C ASN A 184 11.33 18.47 -7.77
N GLN A 185 12.51 18.12 -7.24
CA GLN A 185 13.36 17.06 -7.79
C GLN A 185 12.69 15.68 -7.85
N ARG A 186 11.63 15.42 -7.06
CA ARG A 186 10.89 14.14 -7.11
C ARG A 186 10.13 13.95 -8.43
N LEU A 187 9.94 15.01 -9.21
CA LEU A 187 9.23 14.97 -10.49
C LEU A 187 9.83 13.96 -11.49
N VAL A 188 11.15 13.77 -11.51
CA VAL A 188 11.83 12.81 -12.42
C VAL A 188 11.27 11.38 -12.25
N LYS A 189 11.01 10.97 -11.00
CA LYS A 189 10.46 9.63 -10.72
C LYS A 189 9.01 9.51 -11.18
N GLU A 190 8.19 10.51 -10.89
CA GLU A 190 6.77 10.52 -11.28
C GLU A 190 6.63 10.59 -12.80
N LEU A 191 7.40 11.43 -13.51
CA LEU A 191 7.48 11.46 -14.97
C LEU A 191 7.86 10.10 -15.58
N THR A 192 8.86 9.43 -14.99
CA THR A 192 9.25 8.09 -15.45
C THR A 192 8.09 7.11 -15.37
N GLN A 193 7.29 7.17 -14.29
CA GLN A 193 6.10 6.33 -14.13
C GLN A 193 4.98 6.75 -15.08
N TRP A 194 4.76 8.04 -15.34
CA TRP A 194 3.73 8.50 -16.29
C TRP A 194 4.06 8.10 -17.73
N VAL A 195 5.33 8.06 -18.12
CA VAL A 195 5.76 7.49 -19.42
C VAL A 195 5.55 5.97 -19.45
N ILE A 196 6.04 5.24 -18.44
CA ILE A 196 5.93 3.76 -18.36
C ILE A 196 4.46 3.28 -18.44
N TYR A 197 3.56 3.92 -17.68
CA TYR A 197 2.15 3.54 -17.58
C TYR A 197 1.22 4.25 -18.57
N SER A 198 1.75 5.05 -19.50
CA SER A 198 0.95 5.57 -20.62
C SER A 198 0.55 4.46 -21.61
N ASP A 199 -0.22 4.80 -22.63
CA ASP A 199 -0.50 3.96 -23.79
C ASP A 199 0.73 3.80 -24.70
N ASP A 200 0.73 2.76 -25.54
CA ASP A 200 1.92 2.39 -26.34
C ASP A 200 2.29 3.45 -27.39
N ALA A 201 1.32 4.24 -27.89
CA ALA A 201 1.60 5.36 -28.79
C ALA A 201 2.39 6.48 -28.09
N ARG A 202 2.07 6.78 -26.81
CA ARG A 202 2.78 7.80 -26.03
C ARG A 202 4.15 7.34 -25.51
N LYS A 203 4.29 6.12 -24.98
CA LYS A 203 5.57 5.62 -24.44
C LYS A 203 6.62 5.28 -25.50
N LEU A 204 6.20 5.08 -26.75
CA LEU A 204 7.08 4.83 -27.89
C LEU A 204 7.26 6.08 -28.78
N HIS A 205 6.82 7.25 -28.32
CA HIS A 205 7.03 8.51 -29.05
C HIS A 205 8.50 8.91 -28.99
N GLN A 206 9.17 8.90 -30.15
CA GLN A 206 10.63 9.09 -30.28
C GLN A 206 11.08 10.47 -29.78
N GLU A 207 10.65 11.55 -30.43
CA GLU A 207 11.09 12.93 -30.13
C GLU A 207 10.86 13.33 -28.67
N ILE A 208 9.67 13.02 -28.12
CA ILE A 208 9.32 13.31 -26.73
C ILE A 208 10.20 12.51 -25.77
N THR A 209 10.44 11.21 -26.02
CA THR A 209 11.27 10.38 -25.13
C THR A 209 12.73 10.81 -25.18
N GLU A 210 13.28 11.08 -26.38
CA GLU A 210 14.59 11.70 -26.55
C GLU A 210 14.70 13.01 -25.79
N GLY A 211 13.70 13.89 -25.92
CA GLY A 211 13.63 15.17 -25.23
C GLY A 211 13.65 15.02 -23.71
N LEU A 212 12.89 14.07 -23.17
CA LEU A 212 12.87 13.74 -21.73
C LEU A 212 14.21 13.15 -21.25
N VAL A 213 14.91 12.33 -22.06
CA VAL A 213 16.27 11.85 -21.77
C VAL A 213 17.26 13.02 -21.78
N ARG A 214 17.26 13.84 -22.84
CA ARG A 214 18.13 15.01 -23.04
C ARG A 214 18.00 16.04 -21.91
N ALA A 215 16.77 16.26 -21.44
CA ALA A 215 16.41 17.11 -20.30
C ALA A 215 16.65 16.46 -18.92
N ARG A 216 17.14 15.21 -18.85
CA ARG A 216 17.33 14.42 -17.61
C ARG A 216 16.07 14.36 -16.74
N LEU A 217 14.92 14.18 -17.39
CA LEU A 217 13.59 14.07 -16.79
C LEU A 217 13.13 12.61 -16.58
N LEU A 218 13.95 11.63 -16.95
CA LEU A 218 13.71 10.20 -16.74
C LEU A 218 14.77 9.54 -15.86
N ASN A 219 14.35 8.57 -15.04
CA ASN A 219 15.22 7.62 -14.37
C ASN A 219 15.57 6.48 -15.35
N LEU A 220 16.72 6.59 -16.01
CA LEU A 220 17.11 5.71 -17.11
C LEU A 220 17.12 4.23 -16.71
N THR A 221 17.60 3.87 -15.52
CA THR A 221 17.63 2.47 -15.05
C THR A 221 16.24 1.85 -14.87
N GLU A 222 15.25 2.64 -14.45
CA GLU A 222 13.84 2.21 -14.31
C GLU A 222 13.16 2.12 -15.68
N PHE A 223 13.50 3.02 -16.60
CA PHE A 223 13.02 3.02 -17.98
C PHE A 223 13.61 1.87 -18.83
N ASP A 224 14.92 1.63 -18.78
CA ASP A 224 15.64 0.49 -19.38
C ASP A 224 15.04 -0.85 -18.93
N SER A 225 14.87 -1.01 -17.61
CA SER A 225 14.25 -2.19 -16.99
C SER A 225 12.79 -2.41 -17.42
N HIS A 226 12.10 -1.39 -17.90
CA HIS A 226 10.75 -1.49 -18.45
C HIS A 226 10.77 -1.77 -19.96
N LEU A 227 11.54 -1.01 -20.74
CA LEU A 227 11.62 -1.13 -22.18
C LEU A 227 12.13 -2.52 -22.60
N ALA A 228 13.16 -3.05 -21.93
CA ALA A 228 13.65 -4.41 -22.15
C ALA A 228 12.56 -5.50 -21.95
N LYS A 229 11.60 -5.28 -21.03
CA LYS A 229 10.44 -6.17 -20.84
C LYS A 229 9.40 -5.96 -21.93
N LEU A 230 9.13 -4.71 -22.31
CA LEU A 230 8.16 -4.35 -23.36
C LEU A 230 8.54 -4.90 -24.74
N MET A 231 9.85 -4.93 -25.06
CA MET A 231 10.41 -5.63 -26.23
C MET A 231 10.08 -7.14 -26.25
N ASN A 232 9.79 -7.73 -25.08
CA ASN A 232 9.35 -9.11 -24.90
C ASN A 232 10.29 -10.14 -25.55
N ALA A 233 11.60 -9.97 -25.32
CA ALA A 233 12.68 -10.68 -25.98
C ALA A 233 12.60 -10.60 -27.53
N GLY A 234 12.38 -9.40 -28.07
CA GLY A 234 12.27 -9.15 -29.51
C GLY A 234 11.01 -9.71 -30.17
N ARG A 235 9.93 -9.92 -29.39
CA ARG A 235 8.62 -10.32 -29.93
C ARG A 235 7.68 -9.13 -30.15
N ASN A 236 7.94 -8.00 -29.49
CA ASN A 236 7.29 -6.73 -29.79
C ASN A 236 8.19 -5.95 -30.75
N GLN A 237 7.84 -5.95 -32.04
CA GLN A 237 8.66 -5.31 -33.08
C GLN A 237 8.77 -3.80 -32.86
N ALA A 238 7.65 -3.09 -32.67
CA ALA A 238 7.63 -1.64 -32.47
C ALA A 238 8.49 -1.20 -31.26
N ALA A 239 8.37 -1.90 -30.12
CA ALA A 239 9.22 -1.60 -28.96
C ALA A 239 10.70 -1.96 -29.18
N THR A 240 11.01 -2.92 -30.04
CA THR A 240 12.40 -3.31 -30.38
C THR A 240 13.03 -2.31 -31.35
N GLU A 241 12.28 -1.81 -32.33
CA GLU A 241 12.69 -0.75 -33.25
C GLU A 241 12.87 0.58 -32.51
N PHE A 242 11.95 0.96 -31.63
CA PHE A 242 12.07 2.11 -30.74
C PHE A 242 13.27 2.01 -29.79
N ALA A 243 13.53 0.84 -29.21
CA ALA A 243 14.70 0.60 -28.38
C ALA A 243 16.03 0.73 -29.18
N ALA A 244 16.08 0.20 -30.40
CA ALA A 244 17.22 0.39 -31.29
C ALA A 244 17.39 1.87 -31.72
N HIS A 245 16.29 2.60 -31.91
CA HIS A 245 16.32 4.06 -32.17
C HIS A 245 16.92 4.82 -31.00
N LEU A 246 16.43 4.60 -29.76
CA LEU A 246 16.98 5.26 -28.57
C LEU A 246 18.45 4.91 -28.32
N VAL A 247 18.88 3.67 -28.54
CA VAL A 247 20.31 3.29 -28.45
C VAL A 247 21.15 4.02 -29.50
N ARG A 248 20.67 4.11 -30.75
CA ARG A 248 21.36 4.87 -31.80
C ARG A 248 21.45 6.35 -31.44
N GLN A 249 20.37 6.94 -30.97
CA GLN A 249 20.26 8.38 -30.78
C GLN A 249 20.91 8.87 -29.48
N CYS A 250 20.61 8.22 -28.36
CA CYS A 250 21.01 8.68 -27.01
C CYS A 250 22.34 8.10 -26.51
N ILE A 251 22.99 7.21 -27.27
CA ILE A 251 24.33 6.65 -26.94
C ILE A 251 25.33 6.84 -28.09
N VAL A 252 24.92 6.63 -29.35
CA VAL A 252 25.85 6.62 -30.50
C VAL A 252 25.90 7.97 -31.25
N ALA A 253 24.76 8.65 -31.46
CA ALA A 253 24.70 9.93 -32.16
C ALA A 253 24.87 11.14 -31.22
N GLU A 254 24.14 11.15 -30.11
CA GLU A 254 24.33 12.10 -29.01
C GLU A 254 24.63 11.32 -27.72
N PRO A 255 25.76 11.56 -27.03
CA PRO A 255 26.10 10.88 -25.77
C PRO A 255 25.27 11.46 -24.61
N LEU A 256 23.98 11.15 -24.57
CA LEU A 256 23.03 11.55 -23.53
C LEU A 256 22.96 10.51 -22.39
N ALA A 257 23.30 9.26 -22.71
CA ALA A 257 23.30 8.11 -21.82
C ALA A 257 24.46 7.16 -22.17
N THR A 258 24.82 6.28 -21.24
CA THR A 258 25.87 5.26 -21.43
C THR A 258 25.26 3.87 -21.69
N ALA A 259 26.11 2.91 -22.06
CA ALA A 259 25.71 1.50 -22.13
C ALA A 259 25.35 0.89 -20.75
N ALA A 260 25.72 1.53 -19.64
CA ALA A 260 25.29 1.12 -18.30
C ALA A 260 23.85 1.59 -18.00
N ASP A 261 23.44 2.75 -18.52
CA ASP A 261 22.08 3.30 -18.35
C ASP A 261 21.03 2.48 -19.12
N PHE A 262 21.41 1.88 -20.25
CA PHE A 262 20.58 1.05 -21.13
C PHE A 262 21.02 -0.43 -21.17
N PHE A 263 21.54 -0.95 -20.05
CA PHE A 263 22.12 -2.29 -19.96
C PHE A 263 21.13 -3.40 -20.35
N SER A 264 19.90 -3.36 -19.84
CA SER A 264 18.88 -4.41 -20.09
C SER A 264 18.42 -4.40 -21.55
N VAL A 265 18.26 -3.21 -22.13
CA VAL A 265 17.92 -3.01 -23.54
C VAL A 265 19.04 -3.52 -24.44
N LEU A 266 20.32 -3.21 -24.14
CA LEU A 266 21.46 -3.69 -24.93
C LEU A 266 21.66 -5.21 -24.83
N ASP A 267 21.36 -5.83 -23.70
CA ASP A 267 21.31 -7.30 -23.55
C ASP A 267 20.22 -7.92 -24.43
N VAL A 268 18.99 -7.38 -24.40
CA VAL A 268 17.90 -7.87 -25.24
C VAL A 268 18.17 -7.64 -26.73
N LEU A 269 18.66 -6.47 -27.14
CA LEU A 269 19.03 -6.19 -28.53
C LEU A 269 20.14 -7.13 -29.02
N GLY A 270 21.17 -7.39 -28.20
CA GLY A 270 22.22 -8.36 -28.51
C GLY A 270 21.68 -9.78 -28.72
N LYS A 271 20.75 -10.23 -27.88
CA LYS A 271 20.06 -11.53 -28.00
C LYS A 271 19.10 -11.61 -29.20
N VAL A 272 18.61 -10.47 -29.69
CA VAL A 272 17.82 -10.39 -30.94
C VAL A 272 18.74 -10.44 -32.16
N ALA A 273 19.86 -9.72 -32.13
CA ALA A 273 20.85 -9.68 -33.21
C ALA A 273 21.50 -11.06 -33.51
N GLN A 274 21.52 -11.96 -32.54
CA GLN A 274 22.01 -13.35 -32.69
C GLN A 274 21.03 -14.31 -33.38
N ARG A 275 19.84 -13.86 -33.80
CA ARG A 275 18.82 -14.73 -34.42
C ARG A 275 18.98 -14.81 -35.95
N ALA A 276 18.69 -15.98 -36.50
CA ALA A 276 18.60 -16.17 -37.95
C ALA A 276 17.54 -15.21 -38.54
N GLY A 277 17.97 -14.34 -39.46
CA GLY A 277 17.13 -13.30 -40.07
C GLY A 277 17.13 -11.94 -39.36
N ALA A 278 17.95 -11.73 -38.33
CA ALA A 278 18.14 -10.40 -37.74
C ALA A 278 18.99 -9.48 -38.67
N PRO A 279 18.77 -8.15 -38.68
CA PRO A 279 19.59 -7.23 -39.46
C PRO A 279 21.02 -7.12 -38.92
N GLU A 280 22.03 -7.24 -39.79
CA GLU A 280 23.45 -7.10 -39.43
C GLU A 280 23.77 -5.72 -38.80
N SER A 281 23.05 -4.69 -39.24
CA SER A 281 23.12 -3.33 -38.67
C SER A 281 22.73 -3.25 -37.20
N LEU A 282 21.97 -4.23 -36.67
CA LEU A 282 21.62 -4.29 -35.26
C LEU A 282 22.77 -4.82 -34.40
N ALA A 283 23.52 -5.82 -34.90
CA ALA A 283 24.73 -6.31 -34.24
C ALA A 283 25.80 -5.20 -34.18
N ALA A 284 26.00 -4.50 -35.30
CA ALA A 284 26.91 -3.36 -35.38
C ALA A 284 26.51 -2.24 -34.40
N LEU A 285 25.22 -1.93 -34.26
CA LEU A 285 24.72 -0.90 -33.35
C LEU A 285 24.96 -1.26 -31.87
N VAL A 286 24.74 -2.51 -31.47
CA VAL A 286 24.97 -2.97 -30.09
C VAL A 286 26.46 -2.88 -29.73
N GLU A 287 27.35 -3.26 -30.63
CA GLU A 287 28.79 -3.14 -30.42
C GLU A 287 29.25 -1.67 -30.45
N GLN A 288 28.69 -0.81 -31.30
CA GLN A 288 28.98 0.63 -31.28
C GLN A 288 28.59 1.26 -29.94
N ALA A 289 27.39 0.97 -29.41
CA ALA A 289 26.93 1.51 -28.13
C ALA A 289 27.78 1.03 -26.94
N ARG A 290 28.22 -0.24 -26.94
CA ARG A 290 29.15 -0.79 -25.94
C ARG A 290 30.50 -0.09 -25.99
N ASN A 291 31.09 0.02 -27.19
CA ASN A 291 32.42 0.60 -27.37
C ASN A 291 32.46 2.13 -27.16
N ALA A 292 31.35 2.85 -27.41
CA ALA A 292 31.21 4.26 -27.05
C ALA A 292 31.46 4.50 -25.55
N SER A 293 31.03 3.58 -24.69
CA SER A 293 31.21 3.67 -23.24
C SER A 293 32.64 3.35 -22.77
N ALA A 294 33.46 2.70 -23.61
CA ALA A 294 34.86 2.39 -23.31
C ALA A 294 35.81 3.59 -23.51
N SER A 295 35.36 4.66 -24.17
CA SER A 295 36.22 5.80 -24.54
C SER A 295 36.45 6.83 -23.41
N GLY A 296 35.89 6.61 -22.22
CA GLY A 296 36.20 7.38 -21.00
C GLY A 296 35.79 8.87 -21.01
N ALA A 297 35.12 9.35 -22.06
CA ALA A 297 34.65 10.72 -22.16
C ALA A 297 33.55 10.99 -21.12
N ALA A 298 33.71 12.06 -20.34
CA ALA A 298 32.65 12.52 -19.44
C ALA A 298 31.42 12.94 -20.27
N LEU A 299 30.22 12.49 -19.85
CA LEU A 299 28.96 12.93 -20.45
C LEU A 299 28.91 14.46 -20.47
N PRO A 300 28.67 15.11 -21.62
CA PRO A 300 28.58 16.56 -21.68
C PRO A 300 27.44 17.07 -20.78
N PRO A 301 27.51 18.33 -20.30
CA PRO A 301 26.33 18.99 -19.77
C PRO A 301 25.22 18.93 -20.84
N SER A 302 23.97 18.65 -20.43
CA SER A 302 22.85 18.57 -21.38
C SER A 302 22.79 19.87 -22.19
N ARG A 303 22.51 19.83 -23.50
CA ARG A 303 22.42 21.07 -24.32
C ARG A 303 21.39 22.07 -23.79
N SER A 304 20.33 21.60 -23.10
CA SER A 304 19.40 22.50 -22.38
C SER A 304 20.06 23.34 -21.28
N THR A 305 21.27 23.00 -20.82
CA THR A 305 22.07 23.78 -19.85
C THR A 305 22.68 25.03 -20.50
N GLU A 306 23.07 24.98 -21.77
CA GLU A 306 23.61 26.13 -22.52
C GLU A 306 22.49 27.12 -22.83
N ILE A 307 21.36 26.58 -23.31
CA ILE A 307 20.08 27.32 -23.43
C ILE A 307 19.73 27.97 -22.08
N ARG A 308 19.72 27.20 -20.99
CA ARG A 308 19.44 27.67 -19.62
C ARG A 308 20.38 28.80 -19.15
N GLN A 309 21.67 28.75 -19.46
CA GLN A 309 22.62 29.81 -19.12
C GLN A 309 22.42 31.08 -19.95
N SER A 310 21.98 30.96 -21.20
CA SER A 310 21.51 32.10 -22.00
C SER A 310 20.16 32.63 -21.52
N LEU A 311 19.27 31.76 -21.02
CA LEU A 311 17.92 32.09 -20.53
C LEU A 311 17.92 32.78 -19.15
N LEU A 312 18.80 32.37 -18.23
CA LEU A 312 18.86 32.87 -16.85
C LEU A 312 20.11 33.73 -16.66
N GLY A 313 19.92 35.05 -16.66
CA GLY A 313 21.02 36.03 -16.70
C GLY A 313 21.98 35.99 -15.50
N GLN A 314 23.23 36.36 -15.76
CA GLN A 314 24.30 36.43 -14.77
C GLN A 314 24.07 37.59 -13.79
N GLY A 315 24.15 37.32 -12.48
CA GLY A 315 24.42 38.34 -11.47
C GLY A 315 25.94 38.61 -11.37
N PRO A 316 26.39 39.85 -11.12
CA PRO A 316 27.80 40.17 -11.06
C PRO A 316 28.49 39.52 -9.85
N ALA A 317 29.71 39.03 -10.05
CA ALA A 317 30.58 38.60 -8.98
C ALA A 317 31.47 39.77 -8.53
N GLU A 318 31.14 40.37 -7.38
CA GLU A 318 32.07 41.28 -6.70
C GLU A 318 32.91 40.50 -5.68
N ALA A 319 34.22 40.69 -5.76
CA ALA A 319 35.18 40.20 -4.76
C ALA A 319 35.75 41.40 -4.01
N LEU A 320 35.68 41.37 -2.67
CA LEU A 320 36.41 42.17 -1.67
C LEU A 320 35.79 41.82 -0.30
N GLY A 321 36.53 41.55 0.77
CA GLY A 321 37.97 41.39 0.93
C GLY A 321 38.28 40.65 2.26
N ALA A 322 39.56 40.41 2.56
CA ALA A 322 39.95 39.70 3.77
C ALA A 322 39.83 40.59 5.03
N GLY A 323 39.35 40.02 6.14
CA GLY A 323 39.31 40.66 7.45
C GLY A 323 39.32 39.62 8.57
N ALA A 324 40.36 39.65 9.43
CA ALA A 324 40.49 38.74 10.56
C ALA A 324 39.99 39.39 11.86
N GLY A 325 39.29 38.63 12.69
CA GLY A 325 38.82 39.06 14.02
C GLY A 325 38.03 37.94 14.70
N GLY A 326 38.45 37.51 15.89
CA GLY A 326 37.90 36.33 16.55
C GLY A 326 37.18 36.62 17.87
N ALA A 327 36.07 35.91 18.10
CA ALA A 327 35.39 35.72 19.39
C ALA A 327 34.48 34.47 19.26
N GLY A 328 34.11 33.75 20.32
CA GLY A 328 34.44 33.96 21.74
C GLY A 328 33.93 32.88 22.71
N GLY A 329 33.54 31.69 22.22
CA GLY A 329 33.01 30.60 23.07
C GLY A 329 31.55 30.77 23.51
N PRO A 330 31.05 30.00 24.50
CA PRO A 330 31.76 29.01 25.30
C PRO A 330 31.35 27.54 25.04
N ALA A 331 32.32 26.62 25.14
CA ALA A 331 32.03 25.21 25.38
C ALA A 331 31.80 24.98 26.89
N SER A 332 30.76 24.22 27.26
CA SER A 332 30.47 23.94 28.67
C SER A 332 31.41 22.88 29.24
N ARG A 333 32.14 23.20 30.31
CA ARG A 333 33.09 22.29 30.97
C ARG A 333 32.35 21.34 31.93
N ARG A 334 32.71 20.05 31.91
CA ARG A 334 32.45 19.14 33.04
C ARG A 334 33.24 19.60 34.27
N GLY A 335 32.62 19.52 35.46
CA GLY A 335 33.31 19.63 36.74
C GLY A 335 33.77 18.26 37.28
N PRO A 336 34.78 18.18 38.14
CA PRO A 336 35.22 16.95 38.79
C PRO A 336 34.46 16.70 40.11
N GLY A 337 34.01 15.46 40.36
CA GLY A 337 33.32 15.13 41.63
C GLY A 337 32.70 13.72 41.69
N SER A 338 33.50 12.74 42.10
CA SER A 338 33.13 11.43 42.69
C SER A 338 31.65 10.95 42.65
N SER A 339 31.33 10.08 41.70
CA SER A 339 30.73 8.74 41.95
C SER A 339 30.70 7.93 40.65
N GLY A 340 30.94 6.62 40.73
CA GLY A 340 31.08 5.77 39.55
C GLY A 340 29.74 5.32 38.99
N ASP A 341 29.28 5.93 37.89
CA ASP A 341 28.19 5.37 37.07
C ASP A 341 28.70 4.11 36.35
N PRO A 342 28.09 2.92 36.53
CA PRO A 342 28.49 1.70 35.80
C PRO A 342 28.34 1.81 34.27
N ARG A 343 27.66 2.83 33.76
CA ARG A 343 27.52 3.15 32.33
C ARG A 343 28.69 3.99 31.79
N ALA A 344 29.61 4.48 32.62
CA ALA A 344 30.77 5.21 32.17
C ALA A 344 31.70 4.31 31.33
N ASP A 345 32.14 4.81 30.17
CA ASP A 345 33.16 4.11 29.38
C ASP A 345 34.51 4.12 30.10
N PRO A 346 35.30 3.03 30.02
CA PRO A 346 36.70 3.02 30.41
C PRO A 346 37.48 4.16 29.74
N PRO A 347 38.34 4.89 30.48
CA PRO A 347 39.08 6.01 29.91
C PRO A 347 39.99 5.55 28.76
N GLY A 348 39.93 6.24 27.62
CA GLY A 348 40.65 5.88 26.41
C GLY A 348 39.89 4.94 25.45
N LEU A 349 38.79 4.28 25.87
CA LEU A 349 38.08 3.34 25.01
C LEU A 349 37.44 4.02 23.79
N ARG A 350 36.94 5.26 23.95
CA ARG A 350 36.31 6.01 22.86
C ARG A 350 37.34 6.48 21.82
N GLU A 351 38.51 6.89 22.29
CA GLU A 351 39.66 7.27 21.48
C GLU A 351 40.24 6.05 20.74
N GLN A 352 40.37 4.92 21.43
CA GLN A 352 40.81 3.65 20.84
C GLN A 352 39.83 3.15 19.76
N ALA A 353 38.53 3.17 20.05
CA ALA A 353 37.50 2.77 19.08
C ALA A 353 37.46 3.69 17.84
N ALA A 354 37.65 5.00 18.03
CA ALA A 354 37.75 5.96 16.92
C ALA A 354 38.99 5.68 16.04
N ALA A 355 40.16 5.49 16.64
CA ALA A 355 41.41 5.19 15.90
C ALA A 355 41.32 3.85 15.12
N MET A 356 40.76 2.81 15.74
CA MET A 356 40.49 1.54 15.06
C MET A 356 39.52 1.71 13.88
N PHE A 357 38.49 2.54 14.05
CA PHE A 357 37.49 2.76 13.00
C PHE A 357 37.99 3.63 11.84
N GLU A 358 38.84 4.62 12.11
CA GLU A 358 39.50 5.43 11.08
C GLU A 358 40.45 4.57 10.23
N GLU A 359 41.23 3.70 10.88
CA GLU A 359 42.06 2.70 10.19
C GLU A 359 41.21 1.70 9.40
N TRP A 360 40.10 1.21 9.96
CA TRP A 360 39.15 0.37 9.20
C TRP A 360 38.60 1.09 7.96
N ALA A 361 38.16 2.35 8.09
CA ALA A 361 37.63 3.11 6.97
C ALA A 361 38.66 3.18 5.84
N ARG A 362 39.91 3.54 6.18
CA ARG A 362 41.07 3.59 5.27
C ARG A 362 41.35 2.25 4.60
N VAL A 363 41.28 1.14 5.34
CA VAL A 363 41.45 -0.23 4.79
C VAL A 363 40.29 -0.58 3.84
N SER A 364 39.05 -0.34 4.25
CA SER A 364 37.83 -0.73 3.52
C SER A 364 37.58 0.01 2.21
N GLU A 365 38.33 1.08 1.95
CA GLU A 365 38.25 1.92 0.74
C GLU A 365 39.50 1.79 -0.15
N ALA A 366 40.54 1.06 0.29
CA ALA A 366 41.79 0.91 -0.44
C ALA A 366 41.68 -0.14 -1.57
N PRO A 367 41.68 0.22 -2.87
CA PRO A 367 41.38 -0.71 -3.98
C PRO A 367 42.49 -1.73 -4.29
N ARG A 368 43.47 -1.87 -3.40
CA ARG A 368 44.63 -2.77 -3.52
C ARG A 368 44.71 -3.81 -2.40
N LEU A 369 43.88 -3.70 -1.37
CA LEU A 369 43.82 -4.64 -0.27
C LEU A 369 42.82 -5.76 -0.58
N GLY A 370 43.15 -6.98 -0.17
CA GLY A 370 42.34 -8.17 -0.41
C GLY A 370 41.52 -8.60 0.80
N ASP A 371 40.75 -9.68 0.63
CA ASP A 371 40.03 -10.32 1.74
C ASP A 371 40.97 -10.80 2.86
N GLU A 372 42.22 -11.16 2.52
CA GLU A 372 43.26 -11.45 3.52
C GLU A 372 43.56 -10.25 4.43
N ASP A 373 43.68 -9.04 3.88
CA ASP A 373 43.94 -7.83 4.67
C ASP A 373 42.74 -7.48 5.58
N HIS A 374 41.52 -7.68 5.07
CA HIS A 374 40.29 -7.57 5.85
C HIS A 374 40.26 -8.57 7.02
N MET A 375 40.58 -9.84 6.77
CA MET A 375 40.63 -10.88 7.82
C MET A 375 41.75 -10.62 8.83
N ASN A 376 42.92 -10.15 8.39
CA ASN A 376 44.03 -9.75 9.26
C ASN A 376 43.62 -8.58 10.18
N TRP A 377 42.91 -7.58 9.66
CA TRP A 377 42.37 -6.48 10.48
C TRP A 377 41.34 -6.99 11.50
N ALA A 378 40.42 -7.89 11.09
CA ALA A 378 39.44 -8.48 12.00
C ALA A 378 40.10 -9.29 13.14
N SER A 379 41.19 -10.00 12.84
CA SER A 379 41.99 -10.69 13.85
C SER A 379 42.68 -9.73 14.81
N GLN A 380 43.20 -8.58 14.35
CA GLN A 380 43.75 -7.55 15.23
C GLN A 380 42.69 -7.00 16.20
N LEU A 381 41.45 -6.79 15.74
CA LEU A 381 40.34 -6.36 16.60
C LEU A 381 39.96 -7.42 17.65
N GLN A 382 40.07 -8.71 17.31
CA GLN A 382 39.90 -9.82 18.26
C GLN A 382 41.00 -9.84 19.32
N HIS A 383 42.26 -9.66 18.92
CA HIS A 383 43.42 -9.60 19.82
C HIS A 383 43.36 -8.38 20.75
N ALA A 384 42.82 -7.25 20.27
CA ALA A 384 42.48 -6.09 21.10
C ALA A 384 41.32 -6.34 22.09
N GLY A 385 40.66 -7.51 22.01
CA GLY A 385 39.63 -7.96 22.94
C GLY A 385 38.22 -7.43 22.65
N MET A 386 37.99 -6.76 21.53
CA MET A 386 36.71 -6.10 21.21
C MET A 386 35.64 -7.04 20.59
N LEU A 387 35.96 -8.32 20.38
CA LEU A 387 35.09 -9.32 19.71
C LEU A 387 34.72 -10.54 20.58
N LYS A 388 34.76 -10.38 21.91
CA LYS A 388 34.45 -11.47 22.86
C LYS A 388 32.96 -11.79 22.95
N GLY A 389 32.08 -10.93 22.43
CA GLY A 389 30.62 -11.04 22.57
C GLY A 389 30.10 -10.57 23.93
N ASP A 390 30.94 -9.85 24.69
CA ASP A 390 30.72 -9.38 26.06
C ASP A 390 30.37 -7.87 26.12
N GLU A 391 30.30 -7.33 27.33
CA GLU A 391 30.02 -5.91 27.59
C GLU A 391 31.05 -4.94 26.96
N ALA A 392 32.29 -5.40 26.69
CA ALA A 392 33.27 -4.60 25.97
C ALA A 392 32.94 -4.54 24.46
N THR A 393 32.46 -5.65 23.90
CA THR A 393 31.95 -5.74 22.53
C THR A 393 30.75 -4.82 22.32
N GLU A 394 29.83 -4.77 23.29
CA GLU A 394 28.66 -3.86 23.26
C GLU A 394 29.05 -2.38 23.40
N ARG A 395 29.96 -2.03 24.33
CA ARG A 395 30.49 -0.66 24.43
C ARG A 395 31.15 -0.21 23.12
N PHE A 396 31.97 -1.07 22.50
CA PHE A 396 32.61 -0.78 21.22
C PHE A 396 31.59 -0.50 20.10
N LEU A 397 30.62 -1.39 19.90
CA LEU A 397 29.58 -1.23 18.86
C LEU A 397 28.68 0.00 19.10
N ARG A 398 28.37 0.32 20.37
CA ARG A 398 27.67 1.56 20.74
C ARG A 398 28.49 2.80 20.38
N ILE A 399 29.77 2.83 20.76
CA ILE A 399 30.67 3.96 20.45
C ILE A 399 30.81 4.15 18.93
N LEU A 400 30.98 3.08 18.14
CA LEU A 400 31.01 3.18 16.68
C LEU A 400 29.71 3.75 16.12
N THR A 401 28.56 3.27 16.59
CA THR A 401 27.25 3.79 16.20
C THR A 401 27.14 5.30 16.48
N GLU A 402 27.54 5.75 17.68
CA GLU A 402 27.55 7.16 18.05
C GLU A 402 28.50 7.99 17.18
N LEU A 403 29.68 7.47 16.84
CA LEU A 403 30.66 8.15 16.00
C LEU A 403 30.17 8.31 14.54
N VAL A 404 29.63 7.27 13.92
CA VAL A 404 29.18 7.35 12.52
C VAL A 404 27.90 8.18 12.37
N VAL A 405 27.01 8.16 13.37
CA VAL A 405 25.85 9.07 13.42
C VAL A 405 26.31 10.52 13.59
N ALA A 406 27.22 10.79 14.53
CA ALA A 406 27.75 12.14 14.75
C ALA A 406 28.45 12.70 13.50
N HIS A 407 29.30 11.90 12.84
CA HIS A 407 29.96 12.28 11.59
C HIS A 407 28.96 12.57 10.46
N CYS A 408 27.99 11.67 10.27
CA CYS A 408 26.93 11.82 9.26
C CYS A 408 26.13 13.12 9.49
N LEU A 409 25.74 13.42 10.73
CA LEU A 409 25.04 14.65 11.08
C LEU A 409 25.93 15.91 11.01
N SER A 410 27.23 15.82 11.32
CA SER A 410 28.15 16.97 11.18
C SER A 410 28.43 17.35 9.72
N SER A 411 28.11 16.47 8.77
CA SER A 411 28.23 16.74 7.33
C SER A 411 27.02 17.48 6.73
N GLU A 412 26.00 17.81 7.53
CA GLU A 412 24.79 18.52 7.09
C GLU A 412 25.11 19.98 6.69
N ALA A 413 25.45 20.19 5.42
CA ALA A 413 25.73 21.49 4.84
C ALA A 413 24.51 22.45 4.89
N PRO A 414 24.71 23.78 4.93
CA PRO A 414 23.60 24.73 4.89
C PRO A 414 22.88 24.70 3.53
N ALA A 415 21.74 24.01 3.49
CA ALA A 415 20.87 23.96 2.32
C ALA A 415 19.94 25.20 2.23
N PRO A 416 19.56 25.65 1.03
CA PRO A 416 18.55 26.70 0.87
C PRO A 416 17.19 26.24 1.42
N ALA A 417 16.40 27.19 1.93
CA ALA A 417 15.13 26.90 2.61
C ALA A 417 14.20 26.00 1.77
N GLY A 418 13.80 24.87 2.36
CA GLY A 418 12.96 23.85 1.71
C GLY A 418 13.71 22.63 1.16
N ALA A 419 15.03 22.69 1.01
CA ALA A 419 15.85 21.52 0.64
C ALA A 419 16.44 20.84 1.88
N HIS A 420 16.40 19.50 1.93
CA HIS A 420 17.25 18.75 2.87
C HIS A 420 18.67 18.68 2.31
N ALA A 421 19.67 19.00 3.13
CA ALA A 421 21.06 18.85 2.75
C ALA A 421 21.41 17.36 2.52
N PRO A 422 22.29 17.03 1.57
CA PRO A 422 22.86 15.70 1.46
C PRO A 422 23.73 15.43 2.69
N LEU A 423 23.54 14.27 3.32
CA LEU A 423 24.42 13.77 4.38
C LEU A 423 25.48 12.85 3.77
N ASN A 424 26.72 12.92 4.28
CA ASN A 424 27.75 11.95 3.97
C ASN A 424 27.51 10.64 4.73
N PHE A 425 27.17 9.58 3.99
CA PHE A 425 26.94 8.25 4.55
C PHE A 425 28.19 7.35 4.55
N ALA A 426 29.35 7.81 4.06
CA ALA A 426 30.55 6.96 3.94
C ALA A 426 30.94 6.26 5.25
N ALA A 427 30.93 6.97 6.38
CA ALA A 427 31.19 6.39 7.69
C ALA A 427 30.14 5.34 8.12
N VAL A 428 28.85 5.58 7.82
CA VAL A 428 27.76 4.63 8.10
C VAL A 428 27.93 3.36 7.25
N ASP A 429 28.26 3.53 5.97
CA ASP A 429 28.50 2.42 5.06
C ASP A 429 29.78 1.64 5.42
N ALA A 430 30.85 2.32 5.86
CA ALA A 430 32.05 1.66 6.36
C ALA A 430 31.76 0.82 7.61
N TYR A 431 30.93 1.31 8.55
CA TYR A 431 30.51 0.52 9.71
C TYR A 431 29.61 -0.67 9.34
N THR A 432 28.77 -0.56 8.30
CA THR A 432 27.99 -1.73 7.85
C THR A 432 28.88 -2.77 7.18
N ARG A 433 29.89 -2.36 6.39
CA ARG A 433 30.93 -3.26 5.86
C ARG A 433 31.72 -3.95 7.00
N LEU A 434 32.08 -3.21 8.06
CA LEU A 434 32.75 -3.77 9.24
C LEU A 434 31.93 -4.91 9.86
N VAL A 435 30.67 -4.67 10.20
CA VAL A 435 29.82 -5.70 10.85
C VAL A 435 29.64 -6.94 9.95
N LEU A 436 29.60 -6.77 8.63
CA LEU A 436 29.54 -7.90 7.68
C LEU A 436 30.87 -8.67 7.60
N LEU A 437 32.02 -7.99 7.63
CA LEU A 437 33.33 -8.62 7.73
C LEU A 437 33.46 -9.43 9.03
N LEU A 438 33.06 -8.86 10.18
CA LEU A 438 33.12 -9.54 11.46
C LEU A 438 32.29 -10.83 11.47
N LEU A 439 31.18 -10.86 10.73
CA LEU A 439 30.39 -12.08 10.53
C LEU A 439 31.12 -13.10 9.65
N LYS A 440 31.75 -12.67 8.55
CA LYS A 440 32.55 -13.56 7.67
C LYS A 440 33.72 -14.18 8.44
N TYR A 441 34.41 -13.38 9.25
CA TYR A 441 35.51 -13.81 10.14
C TYR A 441 35.02 -14.82 11.20
N LEU A 442 33.96 -14.49 11.96
CA LEU A 442 33.43 -15.36 13.01
C LEU A 442 32.76 -16.64 12.47
N GLN A 443 32.27 -16.63 11.22
CA GLN A 443 31.88 -17.85 10.52
C GLN A 443 33.10 -18.73 10.22
N ALA A 444 34.18 -18.15 9.70
CA ALA A 444 35.41 -18.89 9.38
C ALA A 444 36.04 -19.54 10.62
N GLU A 445 36.25 -18.77 11.70
CA GLU A 445 36.84 -19.30 12.94
C GLU A 445 36.01 -20.42 13.59
N ARG A 446 34.67 -20.29 13.60
CA ARG A 446 33.80 -21.17 14.38
C ARG A 446 33.31 -22.41 13.62
N GLY A 447 33.83 -22.66 12.41
CA GLY A 447 33.52 -23.88 11.64
C GLY A 447 32.39 -23.74 10.61
N GLY A 448 32.12 -22.53 10.11
CA GLY A 448 31.30 -22.29 8.92
C GLY A 448 29.83 -21.90 9.15
N PRO A 449 29.04 -21.83 8.06
CA PRO A 449 27.65 -21.37 8.09
C PRO A 449 26.73 -22.37 8.81
N GLY A 450 26.57 -22.15 10.11
CA GLY A 450 25.84 -23.06 11.02
C GLY A 450 26.43 -23.10 12.43
N ALA A 451 27.65 -22.59 12.61
CA ALA A 451 28.31 -22.50 13.91
C ALA A 451 27.49 -21.69 14.95
N PRO A 452 27.49 -22.09 16.23
CA PRO A 452 26.77 -21.35 17.26
C PRO A 452 27.38 -19.95 17.51
N GLY A 453 26.52 -18.95 17.52
CA GLY A 453 26.85 -17.61 18.02
C GLY A 453 27.65 -16.68 17.10
N TYR A 454 27.94 -17.02 15.84
CA TYR A 454 28.55 -16.01 14.93
C TYR A 454 27.63 -14.78 14.76
N LEU A 455 26.31 -15.00 14.74
CA LEU A 455 25.28 -13.96 14.72
C LEU A 455 25.18 -13.12 16.02
N GLN A 456 25.91 -13.45 17.08
CA GLN A 456 25.85 -12.72 18.36
C GLN A 456 26.28 -11.25 18.16
N VAL A 457 27.39 -11.02 17.45
CA VAL A 457 27.90 -9.67 17.15
C VAL A 457 26.95 -8.90 16.23
N PHE A 458 26.21 -9.58 15.33
CA PHE A 458 25.18 -8.93 14.50
C PHE A 458 23.98 -8.48 15.34
N SER A 459 23.50 -9.34 16.24
CA SER A 459 22.43 -9.00 17.19
C SER A 459 22.86 -7.82 18.07
N GLN A 460 24.06 -7.88 18.67
CA GLN A 460 24.61 -6.79 19.49
C GLN A 460 24.77 -5.49 18.69
N ALA A 461 25.20 -5.53 17.42
CA ALA A 461 25.29 -4.34 16.58
C ALA A 461 23.90 -3.73 16.26
N LEU A 462 22.90 -4.57 15.99
CA LEU A 462 21.51 -4.17 15.75
C LEU A 462 20.84 -3.62 17.01
N ASP A 463 21.08 -4.25 18.17
CA ASP A 463 20.54 -3.86 19.47
C ASP A 463 21.19 -2.55 19.97
N MET A 464 22.51 -2.37 19.81
CA MET A 464 23.18 -1.11 20.09
C MET A 464 22.74 0.01 19.14
N ALA A 465 22.56 -0.30 17.84
CA ALA A 465 21.98 0.64 16.88
C ALA A 465 20.56 1.08 17.28
N ALA A 466 19.72 0.13 17.71
CA ALA A 466 18.38 0.42 18.20
C ALA A 466 18.41 1.25 19.50
N ALA A 467 19.27 0.93 20.45
CA ALA A 467 19.40 1.63 21.72
C ALA A 467 19.87 3.08 21.55
N VAL A 468 20.90 3.31 20.72
CA VAL A 468 21.39 4.66 20.39
C VAL A 468 20.31 5.46 19.64
N LEU A 469 19.54 4.83 18.74
CA LEU A 469 18.41 5.49 18.06
C LEU A 469 17.35 5.96 19.05
N GLN A 470 16.93 5.10 19.97
CA GLN A 470 15.94 5.43 21.01
C GLN A 470 16.42 6.61 21.87
N ARG A 471 17.67 6.55 22.37
CA ARG A 471 18.25 7.62 23.19
C ARG A 471 18.34 8.95 22.42
N ASP A 472 18.92 8.97 21.22
CA ASP A 472 19.02 10.20 20.43
C ASP A 472 17.66 10.76 20.01
N ALA A 473 16.62 9.94 19.90
CA ALA A 473 15.25 10.41 19.66
C ALA A 473 14.61 11.03 20.91
N GLU A 474 14.85 10.45 22.09
CA GLU A 474 14.42 11.00 23.39
C GLU A 474 15.16 12.31 23.73
N GLU A 475 16.48 12.37 23.49
CA GLU A 475 17.33 13.54 23.77
C GLU A 475 17.09 14.71 22.80
N ARG A 476 16.85 14.45 21.51
CA ARG A 476 16.68 15.50 20.49
C ARG A 476 15.21 15.89 20.24
N GLY A 477 14.26 15.03 20.60
CA GLY A 477 12.83 15.26 20.37
C GLY A 477 12.51 15.66 18.92
N PRO A 478 11.96 16.87 18.67
CA PRO A 478 11.63 17.33 17.30
C PRO A 478 12.85 17.57 16.41
N ALA A 479 14.07 17.67 16.96
CA ALA A 479 15.32 17.78 16.20
C ALA A 479 15.96 16.40 15.88
N PHE A 480 15.27 15.30 16.15
CA PHE A 480 15.73 13.95 15.79
C PHE A 480 15.75 13.76 14.27
N ASN A 481 16.91 13.33 13.73
CA ASN A 481 17.12 13.10 12.32
C ASN A 481 17.26 11.58 12.05
N PRO A 482 16.23 10.90 11.49
CA PRO A 482 16.25 9.45 11.32
C PRO A 482 17.17 8.95 10.20
N ARG A 483 17.69 9.83 9.34
CA ARG A 483 18.42 9.45 8.11
C ARG A 483 19.65 8.56 8.34
N PRO A 484 20.55 8.82 9.32
CA PRO A 484 21.73 7.95 9.55
C PRO A 484 21.34 6.53 9.96
N TYR A 485 20.37 6.42 10.88
CA TYR A 485 19.86 5.13 11.36
C TYR A 485 19.11 4.35 10.29
N PHE A 486 18.29 5.02 9.48
CA PHE A 486 17.63 4.40 8.34
C PHE A 486 18.67 3.81 7.37
N ARG A 487 19.72 4.57 7.02
CA ARG A 487 20.82 4.08 6.16
C ARG A 487 21.49 2.84 6.77
N LEU A 488 21.78 2.86 8.06
CA LEU A 488 22.42 1.76 8.80
C LEU A 488 21.60 0.46 8.71
N PHE A 489 20.32 0.50 9.11
CA PHE A 489 19.43 -0.66 9.02
C PHE A 489 19.16 -1.08 7.57
N ALA A 490 19.01 -0.14 6.64
CA ALA A 490 18.78 -0.42 5.22
C ALA A 490 19.99 -1.11 4.56
N ALA A 491 21.22 -0.76 4.95
CA ALA A 491 22.43 -1.41 4.43
C ALA A 491 22.54 -2.88 4.90
N TRP A 492 22.31 -3.16 6.19
CA TRP A 492 22.25 -4.55 6.69
C TRP A 492 21.10 -5.36 6.06
N VAL A 493 19.94 -4.73 5.85
CA VAL A 493 18.81 -5.33 5.12
C VAL A 493 19.14 -5.55 3.62
N MET A 494 19.93 -4.68 3.00
CA MET A 494 20.38 -4.85 1.61
C MET A 494 21.35 -6.03 1.46
N ALA A 495 22.22 -6.28 2.45
CA ALA A 495 23.16 -7.40 2.46
C ALA A 495 22.49 -8.79 2.36
N LEU A 496 21.22 -8.91 2.79
CA LEU A 496 20.37 -10.10 2.57
C LEU A 496 20.11 -10.43 1.07
N GLY A 497 20.53 -9.56 0.15
CA GLY A 497 20.45 -9.74 -1.30
C GLY A 497 21.81 -9.77 -2.01
N ALA A 498 22.92 -9.91 -1.28
CA ALA A 498 24.26 -10.00 -1.88
C ALA A 498 24.45 -11.32 -2.67
N PRO A 499 25.33 -11.35 -3.71
CA PRO A 499 25.62 -12.56 -4.48
C PRO A 499 26.34 -13.66 -3.69
N ASP A 500 27.23 -13.27 -2.77
CA ASP A 500 27.83 -14.11 -1.74
C ASP A 500 27.32 -13.65 -0.36
N PRO A 501 26.17 -14.17 0.11
CA PRO A 501 25.48 -13.63 1.27
C PRO A 501 26.02 -14.22 2.59
N VAL A 502 26.96 -13.51 3.22
CA VAL A 502 27.40 -13.74 4.61
C VAL A 502 26.18 -13.87 5.57
N LEU A 503 25.13 -13.09 5.30
CA LEU A 503 23.80 -13.26 5.90
C LEU A 503 22.91 -14.09 4.97
N ASP A 504 23.00 -15.42 5.07
CA ASP A 504 22.08 -16.33 4.38
C ASP A 504 20.62 -16.06 4.80
N ALA A 505 19.87 -15.43 3.90
CA ALA A 505 18.48 -15.07 4.10
C ALA A 505 17.49 -16.23 3.85
N SER A 506 17.96 -17.45 3.56
CA SER A 506 17.14 -18.67 3.64
C SER A 506 17.09 -19.22 5.07
N ASN A 507 18.20 -19.12 5.81
CA ASN A 507 18.24 -19.34 7.24
C ASN A 507 17.56 -18.20 8.01
N ILE A 508 16.34 -18.45 8.51
CA ILE A 508 15.56 -17.48 9.28
C ILE A 508 16.32 -16.86 10.48
N GLN A 509 17.34 -17.52 11.04
CA GLN A 509 18.11 -16.96 12.16
C GLN A 509 18.88 -15.69 11.79
N THR A 510 19.15 -15.42 10.50
CA THR A 510 19.72 -14.14 10.04
C THR A 510 18.69 -13.01 10.02
N LEU A 511 17.40 -13.35 9.87
CA LEU A 511 16.28 -12.40 9.78
C LEU A 511 15.70 -12.03 11.17
N VAL A 512 15.79 -12.94 12.15
CA VAL A 512 15.26 -12.75 13.51
C VAL A 512 15.88 -11.54 14.23
N PRO A 513 17.22 -11.31 14.21
CA PRO A 513 17.82 -10.12 14.82
C PRO A 513 17.29 -8.82 14.21
N ILE A 514 17.21 -8.75 12.88
CA ILE A 514 16.69 -7.57 12.16
C ILE A 514 15.23 -7.30 12.55
N ALA A 515 14.38 -8.33 12.53
CA ALA A 515 12.99 -8.22 12.96
C ALA A 515 12.85 -7.78 14.42
N THR A 516 13.76 -8.22 15.30
CA THR A 516 13.77 -7.91 16.72
C THR A 516 14.18 -6.46 16.98
N ALA A 517 15.26 -5.99 16.36
CA ALA A 517 15.71 -4.60 16.49
C ALA A 517 14.69 -3.61 15.89
N LEU A 518 14.06 -3.94 14.75
CA LEU A 518 12.95 -3.14 14.21
C LEU A 518 11.78 -3.05 15.20
N LEU A 519 11.42 -4.14 15.89
CA LEU A 519 10.39 -4.10 16.95
C LEU A 519 10.79 -3.27 18.17
N GLN A 520 12.07 -3.01 18.43
CA GLN A 520 12.51 -2.09 19.49
C GLN A 520 12.30 -0.62 19.07
N VAL A 521 12.66 -0.27 17.83
CA VAL A 521 12.54 1.10 17.27
C VAL A 521 11.16 1.37 16.63
N GLN A 522 10.14 0.64 17.09
CA GLN A 522 8.77 0.73 16.57
C GLN A 522 8.18 2.16 16.74
N PRO A 523 7.32 2.64 15.80
CA PRO A 523 6.62 3.92 15.87
C PRO A 523 5.98 4.29 17.23
N LEU A 524 5.42 3.30 17.95
CA LEU A 524 4.83 3.49 19.28
C LEU A 524 5.84 3.86 20.38
N ARG A 525 7.14 3.67 20.13
CA ARG A 525 8.25 4.09 21.01
C ARG A 525 9.04 5.24 20.40
N VAL A 526 9.29 5.21 19.08
CA VAL A 526 10.00 6.28 18.36
C VAL A 526 9.14 6.82 17.20
N PRO A 527 8.21 7.77 17.45
CA PRO A 527 7.33 8.32 16.41
C PRO A 527 8.08 8.95 15.25
N GLY A 528 9.22 9.61 15.51
CA GLY A 528 10.08 10.21 14.49
C GLY A 528 10.74 9.20 13.52
N PHE A 529 10.71 7.90 13.83
CA PHE A 529 11.21 6.84 12.96
C PHE A 529 10.09 6.15 12.15
N ALA A 530 8.83 6.57 12.25
CA ALA A 530 7.69 5.82 11.72
C ALA A 530 7.73 5.55 10.20
N PHE A 531 8.21 6.51 9.40
CA PHE A 531 8.39 6.34 7.95
C PHE A 531 9.50 5.35 7.61
N ALA A 532 10.68 5.53 8.24
CA ALA A 532 11.83 4.65 8.08
C ALA A 532 11.51 3.21 8.50
N TYR A 533 10.78 3.04 9.61
CA TYR A 533 10.26 1.75 10.05
C TYR A 533 9.39 1.09 8.99
N LEU A 534 8.42 1.82 8.41
CA LEU A 534 7.52 1.28 7.38
C LEU A 534 8.28 0.83 6.13
N GLU A 535 9.26 1.62 5.68
CA GLU A 535 10.11 1.31 4.54
C GLU A 535 11.02 0.10 4.80
N LEU A 536 11.60 -0.01 6.00
CA LEU A 536 12.44 -1.14 6.41
C LEU A 536 11.65 -2.45 6.52
N ILE A 537 10.47 -2.46 7.16
CA ILE A 537 9.67 -3.69 7.27
C ILE A 537 9.10 -4.15 5.92
N SER A 538 8.90 -3.22 4.97
CA SER A 538 8.39 -3.54 3.63
C SER A 538 9.47 -3.72 2.56
N HIS A 539 10.75 -3.63 2.94
CA HIS A 539 11.86 -3.66 1.99
C HIS A 539 11.94 -5.00 1.23
N ARG A 540 12.22 -4.92 -0.08
CA ARG A 540 12.24 -6.05 -1.02
C ARG A 540 13.21 -7.20 -0.65
N ASN A 541 14.30 -6.91 0.06
CA ASN A 541 15.25 -7.93 0.52
C ASN A 541 14.88 -8.53 1.90
N PHE A 542 13.81 -8.05 2.55
CA PHE A 542 13.41 -8.46 3.90
C PHE A 542 12.01 -9.09 3.95
N LEU A 543 10.97 -8.38 3.51
CA LEU A 543 9.57 -8.86 3.56
C LEU A 543 9.39 -10.21 2.84
N PRO A 544 9.84 -10.39 1.58
CA PRO A 544 9.70 -11.67 0.89
C PRO A 544 10.52 -12.79 1.54
N ARG A 545 11.76 -12.50 1.99
CA ARG A 545 12.62 -13.49 2.67
C ARG A 545 11.96 -14.01 3.96
N LEU A 546 11.38 -13.10 4.76
CA LEU A 546 10.74 -13.45 6.03
C LEU A 546 9.42 -14.22 5.83
N LEU A 547 8.64 -13.91 4.79
CA LEU A 547 7.40 -14.65 4.49
C LEU A 547 7.62 -15.98 3.74
N LEU A 548 8.72 -16.12 2.99
CA LEU A 548 9.12 -17.37 2.34
C LEU A 548 9.97 -18.28 3.25
N ALA A 549 10.30 -17.85 4.47
CA ALA A 549 11.12 -18.61 5.41
C ALA A 549 10.52 -20.00 5.72
N GLY A 550 11.37 -21.04 5.63
CA GLY A 550 10.95 -22.44 5.63
C GLY A 550 10.03 -22.84 6.79
N GLY A 551 8.86 -23.39 6.44
CA GLY A 551 7.82 -23.78 7.40
C GLY A 551 7.03 -22.60 7.98
N GLN A 552 6.91 -21.49 7.25
CA GLN A 552 6.15 -20.27 7.64
C GLN A 552 6.65 -19.60 8.93
N LYS A 553 7.86 -19.95 9.40
CA LYS A 553 8.39 -19.54 10.72
C LYS A 553 8.53 -18.03 10.91
N GLY A 554 8.64 -17.27 9.81
CA GLY A 554 8.71 -15.80 9.84
C GLY A 554 7.35 -15.11 9.88
N TRP A 555 6.24 -15.81 9.62
CA TRP A 555 4.89 -15.21 9.59
C TRP A 555 4.50 -14.57 10.93
N PRO A 556 4.71 -15.19 12.11
CA PRO A 556 4.39 -14.54 13.39
C PRO A 556 5.23 -13.29 13.67
N LEU A 557 6.48 -13.24 13.17
CA LEU A 557 7.33 -12.06 13.31
C LEU A 557 6.87 -10.93 12.39
N PHE A 558 6.55 -11.24 11.13
CA PHE A 558 6.04 -10.25 10.19
C PHE A 558 4.64 -9.76 10.56
N GLN A 559 3.76 -10.63 11.09
CA GLN A 559 2.45 -10.24 11.64
C GLN A 559 2.61 -9.25 12.80
N ARG A 560 3.57 -9.47 13.70
CA ARG A 560 3.89 -8.50 14.77
C ARG A 560 4.37 -7.17 14.20
N LEU A 561 5.34 -7.18 13.28
CA LEU A 561 5.87 -5.97 12.62
C LEU A 561 4.75 -5.17 11.92
N LEU A 562 3.95 -5.83 11.08
CA LEU A 562 2.85 -5.21 10.35
C LEU A 562 1.80 -4.61 11.28
N SER A 563 1.49 -5.28 12.39
CA SER A 563 0.46 -4.84 13.36
C SER A 563 0.85 -3.59 14.15
N VAL A 564 2.13 -3.19 14.16
CA VAL A 564 2.59 -1.95 14.82
C VAL A 564 2.00 -0.71 14.13
N MET A 565 1.95 -0.69 12.79
CA MET A 565 1.59 0.53 12.06
C MET A 565 0.09 0.89 12.20
N PRO A 566 -0.87 -0.04 12.10
CA PRO A 566 -2.26 0.23 12.47
C PRO A 566 -2.43 0.71 13.92
N LYS A 567 -1.75 0.08 14.89
CA LYS A 567 -1.79 0.51 16.31
C LYS A 567 -1.26 1.91 16.54
N PHE A 568 -0.19 2.30 15.84
CA PHE A 568 0.35 3.65 15.90
C PHE A 568 -0.60 4.70 15.30
N MET A 569 -1.25 4.36 14.19
CA MET A 569 -2.21 5.27 13.53
C MET A 569 -3.60 5.28 14.19
N GLU A 570 -3.93 4.28 15.02
CA GLU A 570 -5.26 4.06 15.62
C GLU A 570 -5.91 5.35 16.18
N PRO A 571 -5.26 6.17 17.04
CA PRO A 571 -5.93 7.32 17.66
C PRO A 571 -6.31 8.42 16.66
N TYR A 572 -5.52 8.55 15.60
CA TYR A 572 -5.76 9.50 14.50
C TYR A 572 -6.85 8.99 13.55
N LEU A 573 -6.84 7.69 13.26
CA LEU A 573 -7.79 7.00 12.39
C LEU A 573 -9.19 6.89 13.00
N ARG A 574 -9.30 6.61 14.31
CA ARG A 574 -10.56 6.53 15.06
C ARG A 574 -11.41 7.80 14.90
N ASN A 575 -10.74 8.96 14.88
CA ASN A 575 -11.35 10.28 14.83
C ASN A 575 -11.32 10.93 13.43
N ALA A 576 -10.83 10.23 12.40
CA ALA A 576 -10.56 10.76 11.06
C ALA A 576 -9.67 12.03 11.00
N LYS A 577 -8.90 12.33 12.06
CA LYS A 577 -8.05 13.53 12.19
C LYS A 577 -6.69 13.31 11.51
N LEU A 578 -6.72 13.17 10.19
CA LEU A 578 -5.56 12.78 9.38
C LEU A 578 -4.77 14.00 8.88
N SER A 579 -3.74 14.39 9.63
CA SER A 579 -2.70 15.29 9.14
C SER A 579 -1.94 14.67 7.95
N GLU A 580 -1.24 15.48 7.15
CA GLU A 580 -0.51 14.99 5.97
C GLU A 580 0.45 13.83 6.28
N PRO A 581 1.28 13.86 7.35
CA PRO A 581 2.13 12.72 7.71
C PRO A 581 1.34 11.43 7.99
N VAL A 582 0.21 11.52 8.69
CA VAL A 582 -0.65 10.35 8.95
C VAL A 582 -1.31 9.85 7.65
N ARG A 583 -1.72 10.76 6.77
CA ARG A 583 -2.26 10.44 5.44
C ARG A 583 -1.23 9.72 4.56
N LEU A 584 0.05 10.09 4.66
CA LEU A 584 1.17 9.43 3.97
C LEU A 584 1.47 8.04 4.56
N LEU A 585 1.53 7.90 5.89
CA LEU A 585 1.68 6.60 6.56
C LEU A 585 0.52 5.64 6.24
N TYR A 586 -0.72 6.16 6.19
CA TYR A 586 -1.90 5.38 5.80
C TYR A 586 -1.80 4.89 4.35
N LYS A 587 -1.48 5.78 3.39
CA LYS A 587 -1.23 5.40 1.98
C LYS A 587 -0.09 4.40 1.84
N GLY A 588 0.99 4.54 2.61
CA GLY A 588 2.09 3.58 2.67
C GLY A 588 1.63 2.20 3.18
N THR A 589 0.86 2.18 4.26
CA THR A 589 0.32 0.94 4.86
C THR A 589 -0.63 0.22 3.90
N LEU A 590 -1.49 0.95 3.17
CA LEU A 590 -2.32 0.37 2.11
C LEU A 590 -1.48 -0.23 0.97
N ARG A 591 -0.37 0.41 0.56
CA ARG A 591 0.56 -0.15 -0.44
C ARG A 591 1.20 -1.46 0.03
N VAL A 592 1.62 -1.55 1.31
CA VAL A 592 2.15 -2.81 1.88
C VAL A 592 1.07 -3.90 1.90
N LEU A 593 -0.16 -3.56 2.29
CA LEU A 593 -1.28 -4.52 2.28
C LEU A 593 -1.68 -4.96 0.86
N LEU A 594 -1.56 -4.10 -0.15
CA LEU A 594 -1.76 -4.46 -1.56
C LEU A 594 -0.71 -5.45 -2.07
N VAL A 595 0.58 -5.24 -1.74
CA VAL A 595 1.65 -6.20 -2.06
C VAL A 595 1.40 -7.54 -1.36
N LEU A 596 1.01 -7.53 -0.09
CA LEU A 596 0.69 -8.74 0.65
C LEU A 596 -0.54 -9.48 0.10
N LEU A 597 -1.56 -8.76 -0.38
CA LEU A 597 -2.74 -9.34 -1.02
C LEU A 597 -2.41 -10.02 -2.37
N HIS A 598 -1.45 -9.47 -3.12
CA HIS A 598 -1.03 -10.05 -4.41
C HIS A 598 -0.04 -11.21 -4.23
N ASP A 599 1.05 -10.99 -3.49
CA ASP A 599 2.19 -11.91 -3.41
C ASP A 599 2.06 -12.95 -2.27
N PHE A 600 1.29 -12.65 -1.22
CA PHE A 600 1.18 -13.45 0.00
C PHE A 600 -0.25 -13.54 0.58
N PRO A 601 -1.34 -13.71 -0.21
CA PRO A 601 -2.70 -13.67 0.31
C PRO A 601 -2.97 -14.73 1.39
N GLU A 602 -2.28 -15.88 1.38
CA GLU A 602 -2.42 -16.90 2.44
C GLU A 602 -1.96 -16.37 3.81
N PHE A 603 -0.95 -15.49 3.87
CA PHE A 603 -0.53 -14.83 5.11
C PHE A 603 -1.64 -13.90 5.64
N LEU A 604 -2.29 -13.15 4.76
CA LEU A 604 -3.44 -12.31 5.14
C LEU A 604 -4.65 -13.18 5.53
N CYS A 605 -4.89 -14.31 4.85
CA CYS A 605 -5.97 -15.25 5.18
C CYS A 605 -5.85 -15.78 6.61
N ASP A 606 -4.66 -16.26 6.96
CA ASP A 606 -4.41 -16.97 8.21
C ASP A 606 -4.34 -16.02 9.42
N HIS A 607 -3.82 -14.81 9.22
CA HIS A 607 -3.72 -13.78 10.26
C HIS A 607 -4.83 -12.73 10.24
N HIS A 608 -5.84 -12.84 9.34
CA HIS A 608 -6.89 -11.83 9.15
C HIS A 608 -7.51 -11.32 10.47
N PHE A 609 -7.81 -12.23 11.40
CA PHE A 609 -8.39 -11.93 12.71
C PHE A 609 -7.48 -11.01 13.54
N ASN A 610 -6.23 -11.45 13.77
CA ASN A 610 -5.23 -10.69 14.51
C ASN A 610 -4.88 -9.35 13.84
N LEU A 611 -5.00 -9.24 12.51
CA LEU A 611 -4.76 -7.97 11.80
C LEU A 611 -5.96 -7.02 11.93
N CYS A 612 -7.19 -7.52 11.75
CA CYS A 612 -8.41 -6.73 11.88
C CYS A 612 -8.66 -6.23 13.31
N ASP A 613 -8.27 -6.98 14.35
CA ASP A 613 -8.34 -6.53 15.75
C ASP A 613 -7.49 -5.28 16.04
N ASN A 614 -6.49 -4.98 15.19
CA ASN A 614 -5.61 -3.82 15.34
C ASN A 614 -6.00 -2.63 14.44
N ILE A 615 -7.12 -2.71 13.72
CA ILE A 615 -7.56 -1.71 12.73
C ILE A 615 -8.93 -1.15 13.15
N PRO A 616 -9.11 0.18 13.34
CA PRO A 616 -10.40 0.77 13.68
C PRO A 616 -11.52 0.32 12.74
N PRO A 617 -12.76 0.12 13.25
CA PRO A 617 -13.89 -0.27 12.40
C PRO A 617 -14.10 0.67 11.20
N SER A 618 -13.87 1.98 11.38
CA SER A 618 -13.93 3.02 10.35
C SER A 618 -12.93 2.86 9.19
N CYS A 619 -11.85 2.09 9.38
CA CYS A 619 -10.81 1.89 8.35
C CYS A 619 -11.20 0.81 7.33
N ILE A 620 -12.39 0.96 6.75
CA ILE A 620 -13.04 -0.05 5.91
C ILE A 620 -12.14 -0.54 4.78
N GLN A 621 -11.53 0.34 3.96
CA GLN A 621 -10.67 -0.09 2.85
C GLN A 621 -9.48 -0.95 3.31
N MET A 622 -8.86 -0.59 4.45
CA MET A 622 -7.75 -1.33 5.04
C MET A 622 -8.17 -2.73 5.51
N ARG A 623 -9.38 -2.84 6.08
CA ARG A 623 -9.99 -4.13 6.48
C ARG A 623 -10.37 -4.95 5.25
N ASN A 624 -10.96 -4.34 4.22
CA ASN A 624 -11.32 -5.01 2.96
C ASN A 624 -10.11 -5.63 2.25
N LEU A 625 -8.94 -4.98 2.23
CA LEU A 625 -7.71 -5.57 1.67
C LEU A 625 -7.34 -6.91 2.34
N ILE A 626 -7.52 -7.01 3.65
CA ILE A 626 -7.21 -8.22 4.44
C ILE A 626 -8.33 -9.27 4.29
N LEU A 627 -9.60 -8.84 4.35
CA LEU A 627 -10.77 -9.72 4.31
C LEU A 627 -11.08 -10.25 2.90
N SER A 628 -10.58 -9.61 1.85
CA SER A 628 -10.68 -10.06 0.46
C SER A 628 -9.56 -11.04 0.06
N ALA A 629 -8.59 -11.29 0.93
CA ALA A 629 -7.55 -12.29 0.66
C ALA A 629 -8.15 -13.71 0.64
N PHE A 630 -7.68 -14.54 -0.28
CA PHE A 630 -8.10 -15.94 -0.44
C PHE A 630 -6.93 -16.82 -0.91
N PRO A 631 -6.94 -18.15 -0.67
CA PRO A 631 -5.86 -19.04 -1.09
C PRO A 631 -5.72 -19.10 -2.62
N ARG A 632 -4.50 -18.96 -3.16
CA ARG A 632 -4.27 -18.85 -4.63
C ARG A 632 -4.66 -20.08 -5.45
N ASN A 633 -4.83 -21.24 -4.81
CA ASN A 633 -5.32 -22.46 -5.45
C ASN A 633 -6.86 -22.53 -5.55
N MET A 634 -7.59 -21.62 -4.89
CA MET A 634 -9.05 -21.53 -4.97
C MET A 634 -9.48 -20.69 -6.18
N ARG A 635 -10.51 -21.13 -6.90
CA ARG A 635 -11.21 -20.33 -7.92
C ARG A 635 -12.49 -19.80 -7.32
N LEU A 636 -12.59 -18.48 -7.13
CA LEU A 636 -13.82 -17.84 -6.67
C LEU A 636 -14.90 -17.93 -7.77
N PRO A 637 -16.11 -18.42 -7.47
CA PRO A 637 -17.27 -18.22 -8.34
C PRO A 637 -17.63 -16.73 -8.38
N ASP A 638 -18.02 -16.19 -9.53
CA ASP A 638 -18.48 -14.80 -9.62
C ASP A 638 -19.81 -14.62 -8.84
N PRO A 639 -19.88 -13.74 -7.81
CA PRO A 639 -21.11 -13.46 -7.06
C PRO A 639 -22.29 -12.99 -7.91
N PHE A 640 -22.04 -12.37 -9.07
CA PHE A 640 -23.07 -11.87 -9.97
C PHE A 640 -23.66 -12.97 -10.88
N THR A 641 -23.11 -14.19 -10.86
CA THR A 641 -23.59 -15.34 -11.64
C THR A 641 -25.09 -15.60 -11.40
N PRO A 642 -25.96 -15.51 -12.42
CA PRO A 642 -27.40 -15.70 -12.24
C PRO A 642 -27.74 -17.11 -11.72
N ASN A 643 -28.44 -17.14 -10.58
CA ASN A 643 -28.83 -18.37 -9.86
C ASN A 643 -27.65 -19.21 -9.33
N LEU A 644 -26.54 -18.56 -8.94
CA LEU A 644 -25.43 -19.19 -8.20
C LEU A 644 -25.95 -19.95 -6.96
N LYS A 645 -25.79 -21.27 -6.96
CA LYS A 645 -26.19 -22.13 -5.83
C LYS A 645 -25.05 -22.29 -4.85
N VAL A 646 -24.91 -21.32 -3.95
CA VAL A 646 -23.87 -21.31 -2.91
C VAL A 646 -23.83 -22.62 -2.13
N ASP A 647 -24.99 -23.19 -1.78
CA ASP A 647 -25.13 -24.47 -1.06
C ASP A 647 -24.58 -25.71 -1.79
N LEU A 648 -24.16 -25.60 -3.05
CA LEU A 648 -23.55 -26.69 -3.83
C LEU A 648 -22.03 -26.55 -3.99
N LEU A 649 -21.42 -25.49 -3.46
CA LEU A 649 -19.98 -25.27 -3.52
C LEU A 649 -19.27 -26.16 -2.48
N PRO A 650 -18.35 -27.07 -2.86
CA PRO A 650 -17.71 -27.99 -1.91
C PRO A 650 -16.84 -27.29 -0.85
N GLU A 651 -16.44 -26.05 -1.09
CA GLU A 651 -15.66 -25.21 -0.18
C GLU A 651 -16.46 -24.83 1.08
N ILE A 652 -17.80 -24.69 1.01
CA ILE A 652 -18.63 -24.26 2.15
C ILE A 652 -18.68 -25.27 3.30
N SER A 653 -18.18 -26.50 3.09
CA SER A 653 -18.04 -27.50 4.15
C SER A 653 -16.70 -27.41 4.88
N GLN A 654 -15.71 -26.73 4.30
CA GLN A 654 -14.32 -26.71 4.73
C GLN A 654 -14.05 -25.53 5.67
N SER A 655 -13.30 -25.78 6.75
CA SER A 655 -12.92 -24.73 7.69
C SER A 655 -11.76 -23.89 7.14
N PRO A 656 -11.84 -22.55 7.22
CA PRO A 656 -10.71 -21.70 6.86
C PRO A 656 -9.58 -21.90 7.89
N ARG A 657 -8.32 -21.83 7.45
CA ARG A 657 -7.19 -21.78 8.38
C ARG A 657 -7.19 -20.42 9.10
N ILE A 658 -6.94 -20.46 10.40
CA ILE A 658 -6.86 -19.30 11.29
C ILE A 658 -5.70 -19.57 12.24
N LEU A 659 -4.75 -18.63 12.34
CA LEU A 659 -3.59 -18.70 13.25
C LEU A 659 -3.75 -17.77 14.48
N ALA A 660 -4.98 -17.28 14.70
CA ALA A 660 -5.41 -16.69 15.96
C ALA A 660 -5.97 -17.79 16.87
N GLU A 661 -5.64 -17.73 18.15
CA GLU A 661 -6.15 -18.63 19.19
C GLU A 661 -7.14 -17.84 20.08
N PRO A 662 -8.41 -17.65 19.66
CA PRO A 662 -9.35 -16.75 20.35
C PRO A 662 -9.55 -17.12 21.82
N GLU A 663 -9.34 -18.38 22.20
CA GLU A 663 -9.38 -18.91 23.55
C GLU A 663 -8.45 -18.15 24.51
N HIS A 664 -7.34 -17.60 24.01
CA HIS A 664 -6.39 -16.80 24.81
C HIS A 664 -7.01 -15.48 25.31
N VAL A 665 -7.91 -14.85 24.55
CA VAL A 665 -8.53 -13.56 24.90
C VAL A 665 -9.45 -13.69 26.12
N PHE A 666 -10.07 -14.86 26.32
CA PHE A 666 -10.97 -15.12 27.46
C PHE A 666 -10.26 -15.39 28.79
N ARG A 667 -8.93 -15.64 28.80
CA ARG A 667 -8.23 -16.26 29.95
C ARG A 667 -8.34 -15.49 31.26
N ASN A 668 -8.55 -14.18 31.22
CA ASN A 668 -8.57 -13.31 32.41
C ASN A 668 -9.90 -13.25 33.17
N LYS A 669 -10.99 -13.92 32.71
CA LYS A 669 -12.35 -13.70 33.28
C LYS A 669 -13.22 -14.97 33.46
N HIS A 670 -12.68 -16.19 33.41
CA HIS A 670 -13.43 -17.47 33.37
C HIS A 670 -14.45 -17.65 32.22
N LEU A 671 -14.84 -16.58 31.51
CA LEU A 671 -15.91 -16.52 30.52
C LEU A 671 -15.86 -17.62 29.44
N HIS A 672 -14.68 -18.11 29.06
CA HIS A 672 -14.57 -19.27 28.18
C HIS A 672 -15.36 -20.46 28.73
N GLN A 673 -15.21 -20.78 30.02
CA GLN A 673 -15.84 -21.94 30.66
C GLN A 673 -17.36 -21.76 30.73
N ASP A 674 -17.84 -20.54 31.00
CA ASP A 674 -19.27 -20.20 31.05
C ASP A 674 -19.92 -20.25 29.66
N VAL A 675 -19.25 -19.71 28.62
CA VAL A 675 -19.66 -19.86 27.21
C VAL A 675 -19.74 -21.34 26.85
N ASP A 676 -18.68 -22.09 27.14
CA ASP A 676 -18.59 -23.51 26.79
C ASP A 676 -19.65 -24.36 27.52
N HIS A 677 -19.99 -24.00 28.76
CA HIS A 677 -21.10 -24.59 29.50
C HIS A 677 -22.45 -24.24 28.85
N TYR A 678 -22.73 -22.95 28.61
CA TYR A 678 -23.98 -22.51 28.00
C TYR A 678 -24.22 -23.11 26.60
N LEU A 679 -23.18 -23.16 25.76
CA LEU A 679 -23.27 -23.77 24.42
C LEU A 679 -23.54 -25.28 24.45
N LYS A 680 -23.34 -25.96 25.59
CA LYS A 680 -23.56 -27.41 25.78
C LYS A 680 -24.84 -27.72 26.57
N THR A 681 -25.21 -26.89 27.54
CA THR A 681 -26.33 -27.15 28.47
C THR A 681 -27.52 -26.19 28.31
N ARG A 682 -27.34 -25.08 27.59
CA ARG A 682 -28.28 -23.93 27.54
C ARG A 682 -28.60 -23.33 28.91
N GLN A 683 -27.68 -23.47 29.87
CA GLN A 683 -27.77 -22.96 31.24
C GLN A 683 -26.52 -22.13 31.61
N PRO A 684 -26.62 -21.20 32.59
CA PRO A 684 -27.85 -20.71 33.19
C PRO A 684 -28.68 -19.88 32.20
N ALA A 685 -30.00 -19.89 32.32
CA ALA A 685 -30.90 -19.19 31.40
C ALA A 685 -30.61 -17.67 31.28
N GLY A 686 -30.10 -17.03 32.34
CA GLY A 686 -29.71 -15.61 32.34
C GLY A 686 -28.38 -15.29 31.66
N PHE A 687 -27.57 -16.30 31.27
CA PHE A 687 -26.19 -16.11 30.80
C PHE A 687 -26.05 -15.07 29.68
N CYS A 688 -26.93 -15.10 28.68
CA CYS A 688 -26.84 -14.16 27.56
C CYS A 688 -27.15 -12.71 27.97
N SER A 689 -27.95 -12.50 29.01
CA SER A 689 -28.23 -11.17 29.57
C SER A 689 -27.03 -10.63 30.37
N ASP A 690 -26.37 -11.50 31.15
CA ASP A 690 -25.13 -11.16 31.86
C ASP A 690 -23.98 -10.85 30.89
N LEU A 691 -23.99 -11.48 29.71
CA LEU A 691 -22.93 -11.39 28.71
C LEU A 691 -22.70 -9.95 28.23
N ARG A 692 -23.76 -9.13 28.12
CA ARG A 692 -23.64 -7.69 27.82
C ARG A 692 -22.71 -6.98 28.83
N GLN A 693 -22.87 -7.23 30.13
CA GLN A 693 -22.06 -6.58 31.16
C GLN A 693 -20.61 -7.07 31.14
N ARG A 694 -20.40 -8.36 30.81
CA ARG A 694 -19.07 -8.98 30.72
C ARG A 694 -18.23 -8.48 29.54
N LEU A 695 -18.91 -7.97 28.49
CA LEU A 695 -18.31 -7.38 27.28
C LEU A 695 -17.89 -5.90 27.45
N LEU A 696 -18.30 -5.23 28.53
CA LEU A 696 -17.91 -3.84 28.80
C LEU A 696 -16.49 -3.71 29.36
N LEU A 697 -15.85 -2.58 29.07
CA LEU A 697 -14.58 -2.16 29.65
C LEU A 697 -14.80 -1.39 30.97
N PRO A 698 -13.85 -1.46 31.92
CA PRO A 698 -13.78 -0.51 33.03
C PRO A 698 -13.75 0.94 32.53
N PRO A 699 -14.35 1.93 33.22
CA PRO A 699 -14.47 3.30 32.70
C PRO A 699 -13.14 3.96 32.27
N HIS A 700 -12.04 3.67 32.97
CA HIS A 700 -10.71 4.16 32.61
C HIS A 700 -10.21 3.58 31.27
N GLU A 701 -10.39 2.27 31.05
CA GLU A 701 -10.03 1.61 29.78
C GLU A 701 -10.93 2.07 28.63
N ALA A 702 -12.23 2.28 28.90
CA ALA A 702 -13.20 2.75 27.91
C ALA A 702 -12.83 4.12 27.34
N MET A 703 -12.37 5.07 28.17
CA MET A 703 -11.92 6.39 27.71
C MET A 703 -10.68 6.31 26.80
N ALA A 704 -9.72 5.43 27.10
CA ALA A 704 -8.54 5.21 26.25
C ALA A 704 -8.92 4.53 24.92
N CYS A 705 -9.76 3.49 24.98
CA CYS A 705 -10.23 2.75 23.80
C CYS A 705 -11.23 3.54 22.94
N GLY A 706 -11.86 4.59 23.48
CA GLY A 706 -12.87 5.39 22.78
C GLY A 706 -14.16 4.61 22.46
N THR A 707 -14.42 3.58 23.24
CA THR A 707 -15.57 2.67 23.16
C THR A 707 -15.83 2.10 24.54
N HIS A 708 -17.09 1.85 24.87
CA HIS A 708 -17.43 1.20 26.14
C HIS A 708 -17.22 -0.33 26.10
N TYR A 709 -16.91 -0.90 24.93
CA TYR A 709 -16.87 -2.34 24.70
C TYR A 709 -15.44 -2.88 24.49
N ASN A 710 -15.19 -4.08 25.01
CA ASN A 710 -13.95 -4.80 24.77
C ASN A 710 -14.01 -5.45 23.37
N VAL A 711 -13.62 -4.70 22.34
CA VAL A 711 -13.73 -5.12 20.93
C VAL A 711 -12.98 -6.44 20.63
N PRO A 712 -11.75 -6.69 21.11
CA PRO A 712 -11.08 -7.98 20.91
C PRO A 712 -11.83 -9.15 21.56
N LEU A 713 -12.41 -8.97 22.76
CA LEU A 713 -13.22 -10.00 23.42
C LEU A 713 -14.54 -10.25 22.65
N LEU A 714 -15.16 -9.21 22.11
CA LEU A 714 -16.35 -9.34 21.27
C LEU A 714 -16.05 -10.08 19.96
N ASN A 715 -14.94 -9.76 19.30
CA ASN A 715 -14.48 -10.45 18.09
C ASN A 715 -14.17 -11.92 18.37
N ALA A 716 -13.46 -12.20 19.48
CA ALA A 716 -13.13 -13.57 19.91
C ALA A 716 -14.39 -14.37 20.28
N LEU A 717 -15.35 -13.76 20.98
CA LEU A 717 -16.65 -14.35 21.30
C LEU A 717 -17.42 -14.73 20.03
N VAL A 718 -17.55 -13.81 19.07
CA VAL A 718 -18.29 -14.06 17.82
C VAL A 718 -17.65 -15.20 17.03
N LEU A 719 -16.33 -15.18 16.83
CA LEU A 719 -15.62 -16.24 16.11
C LEU A 719 -15.74 -17.59 16.83
N TYR A 720 -15.51 -17.62 18.14
CA TYR A 720 -15.56 -18.86 18.94
C TYR A 720 -16.95 -19.50 18.94
N VAL A 721 -18.01 -18.70 19.17
CA VAL A 721 -19.39 -19.19 19.14
C VAL A 721 -19.76 -19.76 17.76
N GLY A 722 -19.29 -19.16 16.67
CA GLY A 722 -19.47 -19.70 15.32
C GLY A 722 -18.71 -21.00 15.06
N ILE A 723 -17.44 -21.08 15.47
CA ILE A 723 -16.64 -22.32 15.37
C ILE A 723 -17.34 -23.47 16.11
N GLN A 724 -17.79 -23.24 17.34
CA GLN A 724 -18.53 -24.24 18.13
C GLN A 724 -19.87 -24.61 17.47
N ALA A 725 -20.60 -23.65 16.89
CA ALA A 725 -21.83 -23.93 16.16
C ALA A 725 -21.61 -24.86 14.96
N ILE A 726 -20.57 -24.59 14.15
CA ILE A 726 -20.22 -25.39 12.97
C ILE A 726 -19.82 -26.81 13.39
N ALA A 727 -19.03 -26.96 14.45
CA ALA A 727 -18.69 -28.27 15.02
C ALA A 727 -19.92 -29.03 15.54
N GLN A 728 -20.90 -28.34 16.15
CA GLN A 728 -22.17 -28.94 16.59
C GLN A 728 -23.09 -29.35 15.41
N LEU A 729 -23.00 -28.70 14.27
CA LEU A 729 -23.76 -29.04 13.06
C LEU A 729 -23.12 -30.24 12.33
N GLN A 730 -21.80 -30.25 12.20
CA GLN A 730 -21.04 -31.33 11.53
C GLN A 730 -21.06 -32.65 12.33
N SER A 731 -21.13 -32.60 13.67
CA SER A 731 -21.17 -33.79 14.53
C SER A 731 -22.56 -34.43 14.69
N LYS A 732 -23.65 -33.75 14.28
CA LYS A 732 -25.02 -34.29 14.32
C LYS A 732 -25.36 -34.99 13.00
N SER A 733 -25.71 -36.28 13.10
CA SER A 733 -26.27 -37.09 12.01
C SER A 733 -27.44 -36.35 11.31
N PRO A 734 -27.58 -36.40 9.97
CA PRO A 734 -28.51 -35.57 9.20
C PRO A 734 -30.00 -35.76 9.54
N GLN A 735 -30.37 -36.79 10.30
CA GLN A 735 -31.74 -37.01 10.80
C GLN A 735 -32.02 -36.30 12.15
N GLY A 736 -31.00 -35.74 12.81
CA GLY A 736 -31.08 -35.09 14.12
C GLY A 736 -30.53 -33.66 14.16
N GLN A 737 -30.37 -33.01 13.01
CA GLN A 737 -29.90 -31.63 12.95
C GLN A 737 -30.98 -30.65 13.43
N SER A 738 -30.75 -30.07 14.60
CA SER A 738 -31.41 -28.83 15.03
C SER A 738 -31.10 -27.74 13.98
N PRO A 739 -32.08 -26.98 13.47
CA PRO A 739 -31.78 -25.89 12.55
C PRO A 739 -30.92 -24.83 13.26
N ILE A 740 -30.05 -24.14 12.51
CA ILE A 740 -29.20 -23.05 13.01
C ILE A 740 -29.99 -22.07 13.89
N THR A 741 -31.22 -21.78 13.49
CA THR A 741 -32.19 -20.87 14.10
C THR A 741 -32.68 -21.26 15.50
N GLN A 742 -32.44 -22.49 15.96
CA GLN A 742 -32.89 -23.01 17.26
C GLN A 742 -31.72 -23.70 17.98
N SER A 743 -30.64 -22.95 18.22
CA SER A 743 -29.39 -23.44 18.79
C SER A 743 -28.82 -22.47 19.83
N ALA A 744 -28.11 -22.99 20.84
CA ALA A 744 -27.47 -22.16 21.88
C ALA A 744 -26.49 -21.09 21.33
N PRO A 745 -25.71 -21.36 20.25
CA PRO A 745 -24.98 -20.30 19.55
C PRO A 745 -25.86 -19.17 19.00
N MET A 746 -27.05 -19.50 18.49
CA MET A 746 -27.97 -18.50 17.95
C MET A 746 -28.67 -17.69 19.05
N ASP A 747 -28.97 -18.31 20.20
CA ASP A 747 -29.49 -17.59 21.37
C ASP A 747 -28.55 -16.44 21.77
N VAL A 748 -27.22 -16.69 21.75
CA VAL A 748 -26.20 -15.67 22.02
C VAL A 748 -26.27 -14.53 21.01
N PHE A 749 -26.30 -14.83 19.70
CA PHE A 749 -26.36 -13.79 18.67
C PHE A 749 -27.68 -12.99 18.69
N GLN A 750 -28.83 -13.65 18.83
CA GLN A 750 -30.15 -13.01 18.91
C GLN A 750 -30.27 -12.14 20.18
N ARG A 751 -29.76 -12.60 21.32
CA ARG A 751 -29.83 -11.82 22.55
C ARG A 751 -28.90 -10.60 22.48
N LEU A 752 -27.65 -10.79 22.07
CA LEU A 752 -26.69 -9.67 21.94
C LEU A 752 -27.14 -8.62 20.93
N VAL A 753 -27.66 -9.01 19.75
CA VAL A 753 -28.14 -8.01 18.77
C VAL A 753 -29.34 -7.22 19.30
N THR A 754 -30.13 -7.78 20.21
CA THR A 754 -31.30 -7.12 20.82
C THR A 754 -30.93 -6.25 22.02
N GLU A 755 -30.08 -6.74 22.92
CA GLU A 755 -29.76 -6.08 24.19
C GLU A 755 -28.62 -5.06 24.13
N LEU A 756 -27.71 -5.16 23.16
CA LEU A 756 -26.67 -4.16 22.95
C LEU A 756 -27.30 -2.86 22.43
N ASP A 757 -26.72 -1.73 22.85
CA ASP A 757 -27.01 -0.42 22.29
C ASP A 757 -26.47 -0.29 20.85
N THR A 758 -26.71 0.86 20.22
CA THR A 758 -26.31 1.14 18.83
C THR A 758 -24.81 0.92 18.59
N GLU A 759 -23.95 1.27 19.55
CA GLU A 759 -22.49 1.09 19.46
C GLU A 759 -22.12 -0.40 19.56
N GLY A 760 -22.56 -1.09 20.63
CA GLY A 760 -22.29 -2.50 20.83
C GLY A 760 -22.84 -3.38 19.69
N ARG A 761 -24.02 -3.04 19.17
CA ARG A 761 -24.63 -3.73 18.02
C ARG A 761 -23.84 -3.50 16.73
N TYR A 762 -23.40 -2.27 16.46
CA TYR A 762 -22.53 -1.97 15.31
C TYR A 762 -21.22 -2.76 15.37
N LEU A 763 -20.61 -2.89 16.55
CA LEU A 763 -19.41 -3.68 16.78
C LEU A 763 -19.66 -5.19 16.61
N LEU A 764 -20.76 -5.72 17.17
CA LEU A 764 -21.17 -7.13 17.01
C LEU A 764 -21.37 -7.49 15.54
N LEU A 765 -22.12 -6.68 14.80
CA LEU A 765 -22.37 -6.87 13.37
C LEU A 765 -21.07 -6.76 12.58
N ASN A 766 -20.16 -5.86 12.97
CA ASN A 766 -18.82 -5.75 12.37
C ASN A 766 -17.96 -7.01 12.60
N ALA A 767 -18.03 -7.61 13.79
CA ALA A 767 -17.33 -8.85 14.14
C ALA A 767 -17.84 -10.05 13.32
N ILE A 768 -19.15 -10.13 13.10
CA ILE A 768 -19.79 -11.15 12.24
C ILE A 768 -19.40 -10.92 10.77
N ALA A 769 -19.50 -9.67 10.28
CA ALA A 769 -19.17 -9.33 8.90
C ALA A 769 -17.68 -9.50 8.55
N ASN A 770 -16.77 -9.53 9.55
CA ASN A 770 -15.36 -9.91 9.33
C ASN A 770 -15.19 -11.38 8.88
N GLN A 771 -16.19 -12.23 9.10
CA GLN A 771 -16.13 -13.65 8.74
C GLN A 771 -16.64 -13.93 7.31
N LEU A 772 -17.16 -12.90 6.62
CA LEU A 772 -17.68 -12.98 5.25
C LEU A 772 -16.55 -12.84 4.21
N ARG A 773 -15.69 -13.84 4.09
CA ARG A 773 -14.48 -13.85 3.25
C ARG A 773 -14.69 -14.70 1.99
N TYR A 774 -13.72 -15.51 1.58
CA TYR A 774 -13.84 -16.46 0.47
C TYR A 774 -14.78 -17.65 0.81
N PRO A 775 -15.20 -18.50 -0.15
CA PRO A 775 -15.99 -19.70 0.12
C PRO A 775 -15.35 -20.60 1.20
N ASN A 776 -15.99 -20.68 2.38
CA ASN A 776 -15.63 -21.57 3.49
C ASN A 776 -16.83 -21.69 4.46
N ASN A 777 -16.77 -22.63 5.41
CA ASN A 777 -17.89 -22.90 6.32
C ASN A 777 -18.18 -21.78 7.34
N HIS A 778 -17.18 -20.98 7.76
CA HIS A 778 -17.43 -19.79 8.58
C HIS A 778 -18.19 -18.75 7.77
N THR A 779 -17.76 -18.48 6.53
CA THR A 779 -18.41 -17.52 5.64
C THR A 779 -19.84 -17.91 5.30
N HIS A 780 -20.13 -19.20 5.07
CA HIS A 780 -21.50 -19.70 4.90
C HIS A 780 -22.32 -19.54 6.18
N TYR A 781 -21.81 -20.01 7.32
CA TYR A 781 -22.49 -19.92 8.62
C TYR A 781 -22.83 -18.47 9.01
N PHE A 782 -21.87 -17.55 8.96
CA PHE A 782 -22.07 -16.16 9.37
C PHE A 782 -22.91 -15.35 8.36
N SER A 783 -22.94 -15.75 7.08
CA SER A 783 -23.92 -15.25 6.11
C SER A 783 -25.34 -15.65 6.54
N CYS A 784 -25.56 -16.93 6.85
CA CYS A 784 -26.83 -17.42 7.38
C CYS A 784 -27.22 -16.74 8.72
N VAL A 785 -26.27 -16.44 9.61
CA VAL A 785 -26.53 -15.69 10.85
C VAL A 785 -27.05 -14.29 10.52
N LEU A 786 -26.37 -13.48 9.70
CA LEU A 786 -26.82 -12.11 9.40
C LEU A 786 -28.19 -12.08 8.71
N LEU A 787 -28.41 -12.96 7.73
CA LEU A 787 -29.69 -13.07 7.03
C LEU A 787 -30.83 -13.50 7.97
N PHE A 788 -30.54 -14.36 8.94
CA PHE A 788 -31.52 -14.75 9.96
C PHE A 788 -31.79 -13.63 10.97
N LEU A 789 -30.75 -12.94 11.47
CA LEU A 789 -30.92 -11.79 12.36
C LEU A 789 -31.69 -10.64 11.70
N PHE A 790 -31.56 -10.46 10.38
CA PHE A 790 -32.37 -9.50 9.62
C PHE A 790 -33.84 -9.93 9.53
N ALA A 791 -34.11 -11.22 9.29
CA ALA A 791 -35.45 -11.75 9.10
C ALA A 791 -36.30 -11.83 10.39
N GLU A 792 -35.66 -12.11 11.53
CA GLU A 792 -36.34 -12.20 12.83
C GLU A 792 -36.25 -10.89 13.65
N ALA A 793 -35.73 -9.80 13.06
CA ALA A 793 -35.62 -8.51 13.72
C ALA A 793 -37.00 -7.90 14.01
N GLN A 794 -37.33 -7.74 15.30
CA GLN A 794 -38.58 -7.10 15.74
C GLN A 794 -38.53 -5.55 15.71
N ASN A 795 -37.37 -4.97 15.38
CA ASN A 795 -37.14 -3.52 15.41
C ASN A 795 -36.28 -3.14 14.20
N GLU A 796 -36.79 -2.23 13.37
CA GLU A 796 -36.20 -1.86 12.08
C GLU A 796 -34.78 -1.27 12.20
N ILE A 797 -34.42 -0.70 13.36
CA ILE A 797 -33.06 -0.22 13.66
C ILE A 797 -32.01 -1.35 13.54
N ILE A 798 -32.37 -2.60 13.85
CA ILE A 798 -31.48 -3.75 13.69
C ILE A 798 -31.25 -4.05 12.20
N GLN A 799 -32.31 -3.93 11.38
CA GLN A 799 -32.27 -4.15 9.93
C GLN A 799 -31.50 -3.02 9.23
N GLU A 800 -31.67 -1.77 9.66
CA GLU A 800 -30.86 -0.62 9.23
C GLU A 800 -29.38 -0.87 9.53
N GLN A 801 -29.02 -1.24 10.77
CA GLN A 801 -27.62 -1.46 11.15
C GLN A 801 -26.99 -2.67 10.45
N ILE A 802 -27.73 -3.76 10.19
CA ILE A 802 -27.24 -4.87 9.35
C ILE A 802 -26.96 -4.38 7.93
N THR A 803 -27.93 -3.68 7.32
CA THR A 803 -27.79 -3.13 5.96
C THR A 803 -26.60 -2.19 5.86
N ARG A 804 -26.45 -1.28 6.82
CA ARG A 804 -25.33 -0.34 6.91
C ARG A 804 -23.98 -1.06 6.97
N VAL A 805 -23.80 -2.05 7.86
CA VAL A 805 -22.51 -2.75 8.04
C VAL A 805 -22.12 -3.56 6.80
N LEU A 806 -23.09 -3.97 5.98
CA LEU A 806 -22.82 -4.52 4.65
C LEU A 806 -22.49 -3.41 3.63
N LEU A 807 -23.30 -2.36 3.57
CA LEU A 807 -23.21 -1.28 2.57
C LEU A 807 -21.94 -0.44 2.71
N GLU A 808 -21.56 -0.05 3.93
CA GLU A 808 -20.36 0.73 4.22
C GLU A 808 -19.08 0.04 3.74
N ARG A 809 -19.10 -1.30 3.67
CA ARG A 809 -18.01 -2.16 3.15
C ARG A 809 -18.05 -2.36 1.64
N LEU A 810 -19.11 -1.96 0.95
CA LEU A 810 -19.27 -2.06 -0.50
C LEU A 810 -19.06 -0.72 -1.22
N ILE A 811 -19.41 0.41 -0.59
CA ILE A 811 -19.18 1.77 -1.16
C ILE A 811 -17.70 2.19 -1.24
N VAL A 812 -16.79 1.44 -0.64
CA VAL A 812 -15.35 1.71 -0.76
C VAL A 812 -14.77 1.14 -2.06
N ASN A 813 -13.63 1.71 -2.48
CA ASN A 813 -12.79 1.16 -3.53
C ASN A 813 -12.47 -0.33 -3.31
N ARG A 814 -12.37 -1.08 -4.42
CA ARG A 814 -11.97 -2.50 -4.46
C ARG A 814 -10.65 -2.75 -3.71
N PRO A 815 -10.45 -3.97 -3.17
CA PRO A 815 -11.27 -5.17 -3.33
C PRO A 815 -12.48 -5.22 -2.37
N HIS A 816 -13.39 -6.15 -2.66
CA HIS A 816 -14.55 -6.48 -1.82
C HIS A 816 -14.53 -7.97 -1.45
N PRO A 817 -14.78 -8.36 -0.19
CA PRO A 817 -14.83 -9.76 0.19
C PRO A 817 -15.97 -10.53 -0.52
N TRP A 818 -15.69 -11.74 -1.00
CA TRP A 818 -16.65 -12.55 -1.76
C TRP A 818 -17.97 -12.80 -1.00
N GLY A 819 -17.88 -13.25 0.25
CA GLY A 819 -19.02 -13.56 1.11
C GLY A 819 -19.82 -12.33 1.52
N LEU A 820 -19.20 -11.15 1.54
CA LEU A 820 -19.88 -9.88 1.78
C LEU A 820 -20.84 -9.58 0.63
N LEU A 821 -20.35 -9.67 -0.61
CA LEU A 821 -21.16 -9.54 -1.82
C LEU A 821 -22.30 -10.59 -1.83
N ILE A 822 -21.98 -11.88 -1.63
CA ILE A 822 -22.99 -12.96 -1.60
C ILE A 822 -24.10 -12.70 -0.57
N THR A 823 -23.73 -12.31 0.66
CA THR A 823 -24.71 -12.05 1.74
C THR A 823 -25.62 -10.85 1.39
N PHE A 824 -25.04 -9.79 0.82
CA PHE A 824 -25.79 -8.61 0.42
C PHE A 824 -26.70 -8.87 -0.79
N ILE A 825 -26.21 -9.61 -1.79
CA ILE A 825 -26.96 -10.01 -2.99
C ILE A 825 -28.16 -10.89 -2.62
N GLU A 826 -27.99 -11.84 -1.70
CA GLU A 826 -29.10 -12.67 -1.20
C GLU A 826 -30.13 -11.82 -0.42
N LEU A 827 -29.67 -10.90 0.42
CA LEU A 827 -30.54 -9.99 1.20
C LEU A 827 -31.45 -9.14 0.30
N ILE A 828 -30.90 -8.55 -0.78
CA ILE A 828 -31.68 -7.66 -1.67
C ILE A 828 -32.51 -8.42 -2.72
N LYS A 829 -32.16 -9.66 -3.06
CA LYS A 829 -32.86 -10.44 -4.10
C LYS A 829 -33.93 -11.38 -3.57
N ASN A 830 -33.74 -11.98 -2.39
CA ASN A 830 -34.68 -12.98 -1.91
C ASN A 830 -35.91 -12.30 -1.29
N PRO A 831 -37.13 -12.49 -1.86
CA PRO A 831 -38.33 -11.78 -1.40
C PRO A 831 -38.73 -12.15 0.04
N ARG A 832 -38.15 -13.20 0.64
CA ARG A 832 -38.30 -13.52 2.06
C ARG A 832 -37.93 -12.34 2.97
N TYR A 833 -36.90 -11.56 2.62
CA TYR A 833 -36.41 -10.47 3.46
C TYR A 833 -37.18 -9.16 3.26
N ASN A 834 -38.05 -9.08 2.24
CA ASN A 834 -38.88 -7.90 1.93
C ASN A 834 -38.11 -6.56 1.87
N PHE A 835 -36.81 -6.62 1.55
CA PHE A 835 -35.84 -5.52 1.74
C PHE A 835 -36.36 -4.14 1.28
N TRP A 836 -36.87 -4.06 0.04
CA TRP A 836 -37.33 -2.84 -0.65
C TRP A 836 -38.63 -2.21 -0.09
N SER A 837 -39.25 -2.82 0.92
CA SER A 837 -40.36 -2.20 1.66
C SER A 837 -39.93 -1.37 2.87
N HIS A 838 -38.68 -1.54 3.33
CA HIS A 838 -38.18 -0.89 4.55
C HIS A 838 -37.87 0.58 4.32
N GLY A 839 -38.23 1.43 5.29
CA GLY A 839 -38.14 2.89 5.14
C GLY A 839 -36.71 3.38 4.91
N PHE A 840 -35.73 2.72 5.54
CA PHE A 840 -34.31 3.06 5.38
C PHE A 840 -33.74 2.76 3.98
N THR A 841 -34.43 2.00 3.13
CA THR A 841 -33.95 1.75 1.76
C THR A 841 -34.09 2.95 0.83
N ARG A 842 -34.92 3.94 1.22
CA ARG A 842 -35.24 5.15 0.46
C ARG A 842 -34.99 6.43 1.25
N CYS A 843 -34.13 6.38 2.26
CA CYS A 843 -33.84 7.52 3.14
C CYS A 843 -33.00 8.61 2.46
N ALA A 844 -32.35 8.30 1.34
CA ALA A 844 -31.65 9.25 0.48
C ALA A 844 -31.64 8.73 -0.98
N PRO A 845 -31.83 9.59 -2.01
CA PRO A 845 -31.88 9.15 -3.41
C PRO A 845 -30.60 8.43 -3.88
N GLU A 846 -29.44 8.82 -3.35
CA GLU A 846 -28.13 8.23 -3.68
C GLU A 846 -28.03 6.80 -3.13
N ILE A 847 -28.64 6.55 -1.98
CA ILE A 847 -28.72 5.22 -1.36
C ILE A 847 -29.68 4.32 -2.17
N GLU A 848 -30.81 4.86 -2.64
CA GLU A 848 -31.74 4.14 -3.53
C GLU A 848 -31.08 3.82 -4.88
N LYS A 849 -30.46 4.80 -5.56
CA LYS A 849 -29.64 4.61 -6.78
C LYS A 849 -28.57 3.52 -6.60
N LEU A 850 -27.85 3.54 -5.48
CA LEU A 850 -26.80 2.57 -5.15
C LEU A 850 -27.35 1.15 -5.01
N PHE A 851 -28.43 0.98 -4.24
CA PHE A 851 -29.11 -0.32 -4.14
C PHE A 851 -29.60 -0.80 -5.50
N GLU A 852 -30.23 0.07 -6.30
CA GLU A 852 -30.75 -0.26 -7.63
C GLU A 852 -29.67 -0.71 -8.62
N SER A 853 -28.48 -0.11 -8.58
CA SER A 853 -27.40 -0.46 -9.53
C SER A 853 -26.76 -1.81 -9.19
N VAL A 854 -26.56 -2.12 -7.91
CA VAL A 854 -26.18 -3.47 -7.47
C VAL A 854 -27.29 -4.47 -7.81
N ALA A 855 -28.57 -4.10 -7.64
CA ALA A 855 -29.69 -4.94 -8.00
C ALA A 855 -29.76 -5.23 -9.51
N ARG A 856 -29.59 -4.21 -10.37
CA ARG A 856 -29.51 -4.34 -11.84
C ARG A 856 -28.40 -5.32 -12.24
N SER A 857 -27.21 -5.14 -11.68
CA SER A 857 -26.04 -6.01 -11.91
C SER A 857 -26.30 -7.49 -11.55
N CYS A 858 -27.14 -7.75 -10.54
CA CYS A 858 -27.41 -9.10 -10.05
C CYS A 858 -28.69 -9.76 -10.58
N MET A 859 -29.65 -9.00 -11.11
CA MET A 859 -30.98 -9.51 -11.49
C MET A 859 -31.18 -9.68 -13.00
N GLY A 860 -30.40 -8.98 -13.82
CA GLY A 860 -30.57 -8.95 -15.27
C GLY A 860 -31.80 -8.14 -15.71
N PRO A 861 -31.98 -7.92 -17.03
CA PRO A 861 -33.11 -7.16 -17.53
C PRO A 861 -34.44 -7.90 -17.26
N PRO A 862 -35.50 -7.20 -16.82
CA PRO A 862 -36.80 -7.82 -16.65
C PRO A 862 -37.33 -8.36 -17.99
N PRO A 863 -38.05 -9.50 -18.01
CA PRO A 863 -38.57 -10.06 -19.25
C PRO A 863 -39.59 -9.10 -19.87
N ALA A 864 -39.29 -8.64 -21.10
CA ALA A 864 -40.12 -7.68 -21.80
C ALA A 864 -41.58 -8.17 -21.90
N PRO A 865 -42.58 -7.28 -21.69
CA PRO A 865 -43.99 -7.66 -21.73
C PRO A 865 -44.34 -8.21 -23.11
N ARG A 866 -44.92 -9.42 -23.15
CA ARG A 866 -45.36 -10.07 -24.39
C ARG A 866 -46.53 -9.33 -25.01
N THR A 867 -46.24 -8.39 -25.90
CA THR A 867 -47.24 -7.70 -26.72
C THR A 867 -47.86 -8.66 -27.73
N THR A 868 -49.05 -9.16 -27.42
CA THR A 868 -49.87 -9.93 -28.35
C THR A 868 -50.33 -9.02 -29.50
N SER A 869 -49.66 -9.11 -30.64
CA SER A 869 -50.08 -8.50 -31.90
C SER A 869 -50.54 -9.57 -32.88
N SER A 870 -51.72 -9.38 -33.47
CA SER A 870 -52.28 -10.25 -34.50
C SER A 870 -51.62 -9.98 -35.85
N GLY A 871 -51.47 -11.03 -36.66
CA GLY A 871 -50.56 -11.01 -37.80
C GLY A 871 -51.06 -10.25 -39.04
N ALA A 872 -50.10 -9.90 -39.88
CA ALA A 872 -50.25 -9.76 -41.33
C ALA A 872 -48.95 -10.27 -42.00
N SER A 873 -49.04 -10.68 -43.27
CA SER A 873 -47.99 -11.41 -43.99
C SER A 873 -47.22 -10.56 -45.00
N SER A 874 -45.94 -10.87 -45.21
CA SER A 874 -45.37 -10.90 -46.56
C SER A 874 -44.23 -11.92 -46.66
N LEU A 875 -44.00 -12.47 -47.86
CA LEU A 875 -42.88 -13.35 -48.15
C LEU A 875 -41.82 -12.58 -48.94
N ALA A 876 -40.56 -12.69 -48.53
CA ALA A 876 -39.40 -12.56 -49.40
C ALA A 876 -38.34 -13.56 -48.92
N SER A 877 -37.52 -14.11 -49.84
CA SER A 877 -36.64 -15.24 -49.51
C SER A 877 -35.37 -15.26 -50.36
N ARG A 878 -34.37 -16.03 -49.87
CA ARG A 878 -33.14 -16.50 -50.54
C ARG A 878 -31.99 -15.46 -50.67
N ALA A 879 -30.70 -15.85 -50.64
CA ALA A 879 -30.10 -17.11 -50.15
C ALA A 879 -28.55 -17.07 -50.07
N SER A 880 -27.99 -18.05 -49.32
CA SER A 880 -26.84 -18.91 -49.68
C SER A 880 -25.38 -18.39 -49.75
N ARG A 881 -24.56 -18.92 -48.83
CA ARG A 881 -23.56 -20.01 -49.09
C ARG A 881 -23.28 -20.76 -47.76
N TRP A 882 -23.44 -22.07 -47.59
CA TRP A 882 -22.75 -23.26 -48.17
C TRP A 882 -21.21 -23.20 -48.00
N ARG A 883 -20.47 -24.17 -47.42
CA ARG A 883 -20.76 -25.38 -46.58
C ARG A 883 -19.40 -25.74 -45.83
N THR A 884 -18.99 -26.91 -45.30
CA THR A 884 -19.37 -28.34 -45.42
C THR A 884 -18.90 -29.20 -44.20
N THR A 885 -19.79 -30.05 -43.67
CA THR A 885 -19.65 -31.31 -42.88
C THR A 885 -18.29 -31.97 -42.52
N ARG A 886 -18.23 -32.60 -41.32
CA ARG A 886 -18.13 -34.08 -41.16
C ARG A 886 -18.62 -34.58 -39.77
N ARG A 887 -18.93 -35.88 -39.65
CA ARG A 887 -19.44 -36.61 -38.45
C ARG A 887 -19.07 -38.10 -38.58
N PRO A 888 -19.14 -38.94 -37.51
CA PRO A 888 -20.31 -39.82 -37.35
C PRO A 888 -20.76 -40.11 -35.88
N SER A 889 -21.69 -41.06 -35.72
CA SER A 889 -22.31 -41.67 -34.51
C SER A 889 -21.32 -42.30 -33.50
N GLY A 890 -21.67 -42.70 -32.26
CA GLY A 890 -22.95 -42.88 -31.51
C GLY A 890 -22.75 -43.98 -30.43
N PRO A 891 -23.76 -44.49 -29.66
CA PRO A 891 -25.18 -44.17 -29.58
C PRO A 891 -25.57 -43.56 -28.19
N ALA A 892 -26.79 -43.82 -27.66
CA ALA A 892 -27.41 -43.07 -26.56
C ALA A 892 -27.76 -43.90 -25.31
N GLY A 893 -27.90 -43.21 -24.17
CA GLY A 893 -28.50 -43.75 -22.93
C GLY A 893 -29.45 -42.73 -22.28
N ARG A 894 -30.76 -42.96 -22.33
CA ARG A 894 -31.77 -42.13 -21.62
C ARG A 894 -32.05 -42.71 -20.23
N ARG A 895 -31.92 -41.91 -19.19
CA ARG A 895 -32.77 -42.00 -17.99
C ARG A 895 -33.14 -40.61 -17.49
N ALA A 896 -34.43 -40.30 -17.50
CA ALA A 896 -34.96 -39.23 -16.68
C ALA A 896 -35.13 -39.76 -15.25
N VAL A 897 -34.74 -38.97 -14.25
CA VAL A 897 -35.07 -39.21 -12.85
C VAL A 897 -35.66 -37.92 -12.30
N VAL A 898 -36.93 -37.98 -11.92
CA VAL A 898 -37.59 -36.89 -11.19
C VAL A 898 -37.09 -36.95 -9.74
N GLY A 899 -36.26 -35.98 -9.35
CA GLY A 899 -35.71 -35.85 -8.00
C GLY A 899 -36.29 -34.64 -7.28
N THR A 900 -37.23 -34.86 -6.36
CA THR A 900 -37.90 -33.79 -5.61
C THR A 900 -37.27 -33.52 -4.24
N GLY A 901 -36.92 -32.27 -3.96
CA GLY A 901 -36.80 -31.77 -2.58
C GLY A 901 -35.70 -30.74 -2.34
N ARG A 902 -35.75 -29.96 -1.25
CA ARG A 902 -36.86 -29.68 -0.32
C ARG A 902 -36.58 -28.31 0.32
N CYS A 903 -37.49 -27.34 0.20
CA CYS A 903 -37.38 -26.09 0.96
C CYS A 903 -37.87 -26.33 2.40
N TRP A 904 -37.16 -25.76 3.38
CA TRP A 904 -37.51 -25.87 4.79
C TRP A 904 -38.74 -25.02 5.12
N ARG A 905 -39.72 -25.63 5.80
CA ARG A 905 -40.84 -24.94 6.47
C ARG A 905 -41.05 -25.59 7.83
N ALA A 906 -41.18 -24.78 8.88
CA ALA A 906 -41.66 -25.20 10.19
C ALA A 906 -42.43 -24.06 10.85
N ALA A 907 -43.69 -24.33 11.20
CA ALA A 907 -44.54 -23.52 12.08
C ALA A 907 -45.40 -24.50 12.91
N PRO A 908 -45.81 -24.14 14.14
CA PRO A 908 -45.92 -25.13 15.20
C PRO A 908 -47.32 -25.77 15.37
N ALA A 909 -47.33 -26.98 15.93
CA ALA A 909 -48.49 -27.61 16.55
C ALA A 909 -48.07 -28.55 17.70
N ALA A 910 -48.90 -28.63 18.75
CA ALA A 910 -48.71 -29.47 19.94
C ALA A 910 -50.08 -29.72 20.62
N PRO A 911 -50.20 -30.59 21.64
CA PRO A 911 -49.56 -31.91 21.78
C PRO A 911 -50.58 -33.01 22.17
N ARG A 912 -50.26 -34.28 21.88
CA ARG A 912 -50.84 -35.55 22.42
C ARG A 912 -49.93 -36.70 21.93
N GLY A 913 -49.69 -37.81 22.65
CA GLY A 913 -50.02 -38.18 24.04
C GLY A 913 -49.82 -39.69 24.26
N THR A 914 -49.23 -40.08 25.40
CA THR A 914 -49.09 -41.46 25.95
C THR A 914 -48.39 -42.57 25.12
N GLY A 915 -47.52 -43.34 25.78
CA GLY A 915 -46.92 -44.58 25.24
C GLY A 915 -45.69 -45.03 26.04
N ALA A 916 -45.73 -46.21 26.66
CA ALA A 916 -44.69 -46.69 27.58
C ALA A 916 -43.78 -47.77 26.96
N GLY A 917 -42.48 -47.77 27.32
CA GLY A 917 -41.49 -48.79 26.95
C GLY A 917 -40.43 -48.95 28.04
N ARG A 918 -39.98 -50.19 28.32
CA ARG A 918 -39.21 -50.54 29.54
C ARG A 918 -37.82 -51.12 29.26
N ARG A 919 -36.86 -50.63 30.07
CA ARG A 919 -35.76 -51.37 30.75
C ARG A 919 -34.51 -51.85 29.95
N ARG A 920 -33.39 -51.79 30.70
CA ARG A 920 -32.07 -52.46 30.56
C ARG A 920 -31.20 -51.99 29.37
N GLY A 921 -29.88 -51.89 29.52
CA GLY A 921 -29.05 -52.01 30.74
C GLY A 921 -27.65 -52.56 30.46
N VAL A 922 -26.84 -52.70 31.53
CA VAL A 922 -25.45 -53.18 31.58
C VAL A 922 -24.39 -52.12 31.24
N SER A 923 -23.31 -52.14 32.03
CA SER A 923 -22.13 -51.30 31.97
C SER A 923 -20.89 -52.17 31.74
N ALA A 924 -19.87 -51.64 31.08
CA ALA A 924 -18.48 -52.10 31.23
C ALA A 924 -17.52 -50.94 30.95
N ALA A 925 -16.41 -50.86 31.70
CA ALA A 925 -15.36 -49.88 31.51
C ALA A 925 -13.99 -50.58 31.45
N ALA A 926 -13.08 -50.11 30.59
CA ALA A 926 -11.66 -50.44 30.67
C ALA A 926 -10.76 -49.40 29.96
N ARG A 927 -9.90 -48.77 30.75
CA ARG A 927 -8.53 -48.28 30.44
C ARG A 927 -7.62 -48.95 31.53
N PRO A 928 -6.26 -48.95 31.47
CA PRO A 928 -5.41 -47.97 30.78
C PRO A 928 -4.09 -48.53 30.16
N ALA A 929 -3.22 -47.58 29.76
CA ALA A 929 -1.75 -47.62 29.80
C ALA A 929 -0.95 -48.41 28.74
N GLY A 930 0.24 -47.87 28.43
CA GLY A 930 1.23 -48.41 27.49
C GLY A 930 2.12 -47.28 26.93
N VAL A 931 3.34 -47.14 27.42
CA VAL A 931 4.32 -46.12 26.96
C VAL A 931 5.45 -46.81 26.19
N GLY A 932 5.89 -46.21 25.07
CA GLY A 932 7.02 -46.66 24.25
C GLY A 932 7.69 -45.50 23.52
N GLN A 933 9.01 -45.58 23.29
CA GLN A 933 9.83 -44.46 22.82
C GLN A 933 10.70 -44.78 21.58
N ARG A 934 10.80 -43.78 20.71
CA ARG A 934 11.95 -43.41 19.84
C ARG A 934 12.38 -44.32 18.68
N ARG A 935 12.85 -43.63 17.62
CA ARG A 935 13.55 -44.09 16.41
C ARG A 935 12.71 -44.97 15.46
N GLY A 936 12.70 -44.77 14.14
CA GLY A 936 13.26 -43.66 13.34
C GLY A 936 14.15 -44.15 12.20
N LEU A 937 13.64 -44.02 10.97
CA LEU A 937 14.34 -44.16 9.70
C LEU A 937 13.59 -43.33 8.66
N ALA A 938 14.34 -42.77 7.69
CA ALA A 938 13.79 -42.13 6.50
C ALA A 938 13.98 -43.07 5.29
N ASP A 939 13.64 -42.57 4.09
CA ASP A 939 13.83 -43.21 2.78
C ASP A 939 12.95 -44.47 2.58
N GLU A 940 11.95 -44.46 1.71
CA GLU A 940 12.15 -44.48 0.26
C GLU A 940 11.16 -43.62 -0.56
N LEU A 941 11.42 -43.52 -1.87
CA LEU A 941 10.76 -42.67 -2.85
C LEU A 941 9.95 -43.48 -3.89
N ARG A 942 8.98 -42.80 -4.54
CA ARG A 942 8.21 -43.18 -5.75
C ARG A 942 6.97 -44.07 -5.54
N ALA A 943 5.81 -43.40 -5.45
CA ALA A 943 4.66 -43.64 -6.31
C ALA A 943 3.96 -42.31 -6.60
#